data_AF-A0A073CKQ2-F1
#
_entry.id   AF-A0A073CKQ2-F1
#
_cell.length_a   1.000
_cell.length_b   1.000
_cell.length_c   1.000
_cell.angle_alpha   90.00
_cell.angle_beta   90.00
_cell.angle_gamma   90.00
#
_symmetry.space_group_name_H-M   'P 1'
#
loop_
_entity.id
_entity.type
_entity.pdbx_description
1 polymer ?
#
loop_
_entity_poly.entity_id
_entity_poly.type
_entity_poly.pdbx_seq_one_letter_code
_entity_poly.pdbx_strand_id
1 'polypeptide(L)'
;MRIPVATYRIQFNRDFPFNHANEIIDYLYELGISDLYASPIFKARIGSTHGYDIVDQNQLNPELGKQEDFDQLMEKIKNQGMGWLQDIVPNHMAYDSQNKYLTDIFEYGADSDYLDFFDIDWEHPHDDLRGRVLAPLLGDFYGNCLENGQLTISYEDEVLYVNYYSLKFPLKIESYTYLVSHRLKELEGRLGRRHPNVIKLLGVLYVLKNIPNEKSIQDRRSQALFAKGLLWELYQENTDINKFVDENIEYLNGKTDDPESLNDLDQLLSQQIFRLSYWKVGAEELNYRRFFTVNELISVKVEDEKVFNKTHDLIFKLVRSGKFTGLRIDHIDGLYNPLQYLQSIREKVGNVYLTVEKILEIEEELPSDWPIEGTSGYEFLIYVNSLFCQGKNEDRFSQIYRDATGLTASFKQLLIAKKRLIADRNLAGDADNLAGLLKRIAGQYRYGRDLTLHGLQTAILEVLVRFPVYRTYINEGQVSEADRYYVQFAVQEAKGKHPELINELNLIEKFLLLEYDPYLSEENKKIWLHFVMKFQQFSGPLTAKGVEDTLFYVYNRFVSLNEVGGAPNNFWISPDTLHQFNKKRAKSLPHTMNTTSTHDTKRSEDLRARLNVISEIPDEWEAQVRTWMALNRDQKTETNGRIIPDGNDEYFLYQNLIGSYPFDEIEYPEFVERVKKFAIKAVREAKFHTAWLRPDSVYEEGYLAFIDKILNPSENNKFLQEFRKFKQKIAFYGIFNSLSQTLIKITSPGLPDFYQGTELWDFSLVDPDNRRPVDYQKRMEYLKEIKSRSQKDILSLIEDLKQTPKDGRIKLFLITQGLAIRKQYLEVYQQGTYIPLEVTGDYGEHILAFGRTYGQTITITVVPRFLTSLVEPKQFPLGKNIWQDTAIKLPEDWTTDWKETITNQSVKGDNLLKIGDILTVFPVALLANSSTDN
;
A
#
# COMPACT_ATOMS: atom_id res chain seq x y z
N MET A 1 -2.01 -4.66 -28.09
CA MET A 1 -2.11 -4.55 -26.61
C MET A 1 -3.49 -5.03 -26.20
N ARG A 2 -3.61 -5.80 -25.10
CA ARG A 2 -4.89 -6.14 -24.49
C ARG A 2 -5.21 -5.09 -23.42
N ILE A 3 -6.30 -4.34 -23.58
CA ILE A 3 -6.81 -3.44 -22.53
C ILE A 3 -7.91 -4.19 -21.74
N PRO A 4 -7.80 -4.30 -20.41
CA PRO A 4 -8.86 -4.90 -19.61
C PRO A 4 -10.19 -4.15 -19.75
N VAL A 5 -11.29 -4.89 -19.76
CA VAL A 5 -12.65 -4.35 -19.62
C VAL A 5 -12.93 -4.03 -18.16
N ALA A 6 -12.52 -4.93 -17.27
CA ALA A 6 -12.61 -4.83 -15.81
C ALA A 6 -11.57 -5.76 -15.17
N THR A 7 -10.97 -5.33 -14.06
CA THR A 7 -10.00 -6.12 -13.28
C THR A 7 -10.61 -6.62 -11.98
N TYR A 8 -10.14 -7.78 -11.51
CA TYR A 8 -10.51 -8.33 -10.20
C TYR A 8 -9.25 -8.68 -9.41
N ARG A 9 -9.00 -7.96 -8.31
CA ARG A 9 -7.81 -8.11 -7.48
C ARG A 9 -7.92 -9.32 -6.55
N ILE A 10 -7.00 -10.26 -6.67
CA ILE A 10 -6.84 -11.44 -5.81
C ILE A 10 -5.58 -11.32 -4.94
N GLN A 11 -5.72 -11.61 -3.65
CA GLN A 11 -4.65 -11.74 -2.68
C GLN A 11 -4.22 -13.20 -2.58
N PHE A 12 -3.17 -13.57 -3.31
CA PHE A 12 -2.56 -14.90 -3.21
C PHE A 12 -1.75 -15.04 -1.93
N ASN A 13 -1.98 -16.14 -1.22
CA ASN A 13 -1.21 -16.58 -0.05
C ASN A 13 -1.45 -18.08 0.15
N ARG A 14 -0.87 -18.67 1.21
CA ARG A 14 -1.02 -20.10 1.52
C ARG A 14 -2.47 -20.57 1.70
N ASP A 15 -3.39 -19.69 2.10
CA ASP A 15 -4.80 -20.02 2.33
C ASP A 15 -5.66 -19.81 1.05
N PHE A 16 -5.12 -19.09 0.07
CA PHE A 16 -5.71 -18.92 -1.26
C PHE A 16 -4.67 -19.13 -2.39
N PRO A 17 -4.16 -20.36 -2.57
CA PRO A 17 -3.17 -20.72 -3.60
C PRO A 17 -3.77 -20.79 -5.01
N PHE A 18 -2.94 -21.11 -6.01
CA PHE A 18 -3.36 -21.18 -7.42
C PHE A 18 -4.53 -22.12 -7.68
N ASN A 19 -4.62 -23.25 -6.96
CA ASN A 19 -5.72 -24.20 -7.12
C ASN A 19 -7.07 -23.63 -6.68
N HIS A 20 -7.11 -22.86 -5.59
CA HIS A 20 -8.34 -22.17 -5.17
C HIS A 20 -8.72 -21.06 -6.17
N ALA A 21 -7.74 -20.32 -6.68
CA ALA A 21 -8.00 -19.34 -7.75
C ALA A 21 -8.56 -20.01 -9.01
N ASN A 22 -8.09 -21.21 -9.36
CA ASN A 22 -8.57 -21.97 -10.52
C ASN A 22 -10.06 -22.34 -10.41
N GLU A 23 -10.56 -22.59 -9.20
CA GLU A 23 -11.98 -22.89 -8.94
C GLU A 23 -12.90 -21.71 -9.23
N ILE A 24 -12.40 -20.47 -9.07
CA ILE A 24 -13.23 -19.25 -9.20
C ILE A 24 -13.18 -18.59 -10.58
N ILE A 25 -12.32 -19.03 -11.50
CA ILE A 25 -12.16 -18.38 -12.82
C ILE A 25 -13.47 -18.34 -13.61
N ASP A 26 -14.25 -19.42 -13.61
CA ASP A 26 -15.51 -19.47 -14.35
C ASP A 26 -16.52 -18.46 -13.77
N TYR A 27 -16.54 -18.32 -12.45
CA TYR A 27 -17.34 -17.31 -11.75
C TYR A 27 -16.94 -15.89 -12.14
N LEU A 28 -15.65 -15.57 -12.14
CA LEU A 28 -15.16 -14.24 -12.51
C LEU A 28 -15.47 -13.90 -13.98
N TYR A 29 -15.26 -14.86 -14.89
CA TYR A 29 -15.65 -14.73 -16.29
C TYR A 29 -17.16 -14.47 -16.43
N GLU A 30 -17.97 -15.26 -15.73
CA GLU A 30 -19.42 -15.15 -15.75
C GLU A 30 -19.97 -13.84 -15.15
N LEU A 31 -19.25 -13.24 -14.20
CA LEU A 31 -19.53 -11.92 -13.61
C LEU A 31 -19.24 -10.79 -14.61
N GLY A 32 -18.35 -11.02 -15.58
CA GLY A 32 -17.93 -10.04 -16.59
C GLY A 32 -16.53 -9.48 -16.37
N ILE A 33 -15.73 -10.07 -15.48
CA ILE A 33 -14.32 -9.73 -15.31
C ILE A 33 -13.54 -10.20 -16.54
N SER A 34 -12.68 -9.33 -17.07
CA SER A 34 -11.83 -9.70 -18.21
C SER A 34 -10.43 -10.11 -17.79
N ASP A 35 -9.89 -9.55 -16.70
CA ASP A 35 -8.50 -9.75 -16.31
C ASP A 35 -8.41 -9.97 -14.80
N LEU A 36 -7.71 -11.02 -14.40
CA LEU A 36 -7.37 -11.27 -13.00
C LEU A 36 -6.18 -10.38 -12.65
N TYR A 37 -6.33 -9.55 -11.62
CA TYR A 37 -5.26 -8.73 -11.06
C TYR A 37 -4.65 -9.48 -9.87
N ALA A 38 -3.48 -10.09 -10.06
CA ALA A 38 -2.84 -10.91 -9.04
C ALA A 38 -1.92 -10.07 -8.15
N SER A 39 -1.96 -10.29 -6.83
CA SER A 39 -0.88 -9.89 -5.92
C SER A 39 0.47 -10.50 -6.32
N PRO A 40 1.60 -10.05 -5.74
CA PRO A 40 2.90 -10.64 -6.04
C PRO A 40 2.90 -12.17 -5.84
N ILE A 41 3.33 -12.92 -6.86
CA ILE A 41 3.34 -14.40 -6.85
C ILE A 41 4.75 -14.99 -6.78
N PHE A 42 5.78 -14.15 -6.68
CA PHE A 42 7.16 -14.59 -6.60
C PHE A 42 7.54 -14.95 -5.16
N LYS A 43 8.62 -15.71 -5.00
CA LYS A 43 9.03 -16.24 -3.70
C LYS A 43 9.28 -15.09 -2.72
N ALA A 44 8.42 -15.04 -1.72
CA ALA A 44 8.50 -14.16 -0.56
C ALA A 44 8.98 -14.95 0.66
N ARG A 45 9.12 -14.28 1.81
CA ARG A 45 9.38 -14.98 3.08
C ARG A 45 8.31 -16.05 3.32
N ILE A 46 8.74 -17.20 3.83
CA ILE A 46 7.82 -18.26 4.32
C ILE A 46 6.79 -17.65 5.28
N GLY A 47 5.52 -17.90 5.04
CA GLY A 47 4.43 -17.35 5.84
C GLY A 47 3.99 -15.94 5.48
N SER A 48 4.55 -15.34 4.43
CA SER A 48 4.01 -14.09 3.90
C SER A 48 2.56 -14.24 3.47
N THR A 49 1.71 -13.35 3.96
CA THR A 49 0.29 -13.29 3.61
C THR A 49 0.01 -12.34 2.44
N HIS A 50 1.04 -11.70 1.88
CA HIS A 50 0.89 -10.61 0.92
C HIS A 50 1.88 -10.63 -0.26
N GLY A 51 3.05 -11.27 -0.13
CA GLY A 51 4.03 -11.44 -1.20
C GLY A 51 4.96 -10.25 -1.47
N TYR A 52 4.74 -9.05 -0.90
CA TYR A 52 5.62 -7.88 -1.07
C TYR A 52 7.04 -8.03 -0.48
N ASP A 53 7.25 -8.92 0.48
CA ASP A 53 8.54 -9.23 1.12
C ASP A 53 9.32 -10.29 0.33
N ILE A 54 9.65 -9.94 -0.91
CA ILE A 54 10.31 -10.83 -1.88
C ILE A 54 11.72 -11.24 -1.44
N VAL A 55 12.02 -12.53 -1.54
CA VAL A 55 13.37 -13.10 -1.35
C VAL A 55 13.98 -13.61 -2.65
N ASP A 56 13.17 -13.93 -3.67
CA ASP A 56 13.63 -14.26 -5.02
C ASP A 56 12.55 -13.99 -6.09
N GLN A 57 12.75 -12.95 -6.92
CA GLN A 57 11.85 -12.61 -8.03
C GLN A 57 11.87 -13.64 -9.17
N ASN A 58 12.86 -14.53 -9.22
CA ASN A 58 13.05 -15.49 -10.30
C ASN A 58 12.50 -16.89 -9.97
N GLN A 59 11.70 -17.00 -8.90
CA GLN A 59 11.03 -18.22 -8.51
C GLN A 59 9.58 -17.90 -8.15
N LEU A 60 8.63 -18.72 -8.62
CA LEU A 60 7.25 -18.67 -8.11
C LEU A 60 7.24 -19.06 -6.62
N ASN A 61 6.36 -18.45 -5.84
CA ASN A 61 6.27 -18.74 -4.42
C ASN A 61 5.77 -20.19 -4.20
N PRO A 62 6.57 -21.08 -3.57
CA PRO A 62 6.18 -22.47 -3.36
C PRO A 62 4.96 -22.62 -2.43
N GLU A 63 4.63 -21.63 -1.60
CA GLU A 63 3.42 -21.66 -0.76
C GLU A 63 2.13 -21.44 -1.57
N LEU A 64 2.22 -20.98 -2.82
CA LEU A 64 1.07 -20.79 -3.71
C LEU A 64 0.74 -22.03 -4.56
N GLY A 65 1.59 -23.06 -4.51
CA GLY A 65 1.45 -24.28 -5.29
C GLY A 65 2.68 -24.59 -6.14
N LYS A 66 2.60 -25.68 -6.90
CA LYS A 66 3.64 -26.11 -7.83
C LYS A 66 3.52 -25.37 -9.17
N GLN A 67 4.54 -25.52 -10.02
CA GLN A 67 4.53 -24.96 -11.37
C GLN A 67 3.32 -25.47 -12.18
N GLU A 68 2.94 -26.73 -12.00
CA GLU A 68 1.79 -27.34 -12.68
C GLU A 68 0.46 -26.68 -12.28
N ASP A 69 0.30 -26.30 -11.00
CA ASP A 69 -0.90 -25.63 -10.51
C ASP A 69 -1.05 -24.24 -11.17
N PHE A 70 0.07 -23.50 -11.27
CA PHE A 70 0.11 -22.22 -11.98
C PHE A 70 -0.18 -22.39 -13.48
N ASP A 71 0.40 -23.41 -14.12
CA ASP A 71 0.19 -23.65 -15.55
C ASP A 71 -1.26 -24.02 -15.87
N GLN A 72 -1.92 -24.83 -15.02
CA GLN A 72 -3.34 -25.14 -15.14
C GLN A 72 -4.22 -23.91 -14.98
N LEU A 73 -3.94 -23.07 -13.97
CA LEU A 73 -4.64 -21.80 -13.78
C LEU A 73 -4.50 -20.89 -15.01
N MET A 74 -3.29 -20.76 -15.54
CA MET A 74 -3.02 -19.95 -16.73
C MET A 74 -3.72 -20.51 -17.98
N GLU A 75 -3.77 -21.82 -18.15
CA GLU A 75 -4.51 -22.46 -19.23
C GLU A 75 -6.01 -22.17 -19.12
N LYS A 76 -6.59 -22.27 -17.93
CA LYS A 76 -8.01 -21.97 -17.70
C LYS A 76 -8.34 -20.50 -18.01
N ILE A 77 -7.51 -19.56 -17.54
CA ILE A 77 -7.64 -18.13 -17.84
C ILE A 77 -7.60 -17.88 -19.35
N LYS A 78 -6.64 -18.50 -20.05
CA LYS A 78 -6.52 -18.41 -21.50
C LYS A 78 -7.73 -19.00 -22.23
N ASN A 79 -8.24 -20.15 -21.79
CA ASN A 79 -9.41 -20.83 -22.38
C ASN A 79 -10.68 -19.99 -22.26
N GLN A 80 -10.82 -19.21 -21.18
CA GLN A 80 -11.91 -18.23 -21.02
C GLN A 80 -11.68 -16.89 -21.76
N GLY A 81 -10.53 -16.73 -22.44
CA GLY A 81 -10.15 -15.47 -23.08
C GLY A 81 -9.88 -14.34 -22.10
N MET A 82 -9.63 -14.67 -20.82
CA MET A 82 -9.25 -13.74 -19.78
C MET A 82 -7.76 -13.39 -19.86
N GLY A 83 -7.37 -12.29 -19.23
CA GLY A 83 -5.97 -11.89 -19.08
C GLY A 83 -5.50 -11.92 -17.62
N TRP A 84 -4.22 -11.64 -17.44
CA TRP A 84 -3.53 -11.62 -16.16
C TRP A 84 -2.74 -10.32 -16.01
N LEU A 85 -3.11 -9.51 -15.04
CA LEU A 85 -2.40 -8.32 -14.60
C LEU A 85 -1.56 -8.68 -13.36
N GLN A 86 -0.24 -8.76 -13.50
CA GLN A 86 0.66 -9.15 -12.41
C GLN A 86 1.17 -7.94 -11.63
N ASP A 87 1.02 -7.93 -10.31
CA ASP A 87 1.72 -7.01 -9.42
C ASP A 87 3.20 -7.37 -9.28
N ILE A 88 4.11 -6.41 -9.46
CA ILE A 88 5.56 -6.60 -9.37
C ILE A 88 6.19 -5.59 -8.41
N VAL A 89 7.25 -6.02 -7.71
CA VAL A 89 7.89 -5.25 -6.62
C VAL A 89 9.35 -4.92 -6.98
N PRO A 90 9.62 -3.82 -7.70
CA PRO A 90 10.98 -3.49 -8.14
C PRO A 90 11.81 -2.72 -7.11
N ASN A 91 11.17 -2.05 -6.14
CA ASN A 91 11.88 -1.14 -5.24
C ASN A 91 12.72 -1.85 -4.17
N HIS A 92 12.26 -3.01 -3.68
CA HIS A 92 12.79 -3.59 -2.45
C HIS A 92 12.67 -5.11 -2.40
N MET A 93 13.39 -5.71 -1.45
CA MET A 93 13.39 -7.14 -1.10
C MET A 93 13.43 -7.31 0.42
N ALA A 94 13.11 -8.50 0.91
CA ALA A 94 13.22 -8.82 2.32
C ALA A 94 14.68 -8.84 2.79
N TYR A 95 14.94 -8.21 3.94
CA TYR A 95 16.15 -8.37 4.74
C TYR A 95 16.03 -9.68 5.54
N ASP A 96 16.31 -10.80 4.87
CA ASP A 96 16.06 -12.14 5.40
C ASP A 96 17.12 -13.12 4.91
N SER A 97 17.37 -14.20 5.66
CA SER A 97 18.34 -15.24 5.31
C SER A 97 17.96 -15.99 4.02
N GLN A 98 16.69 -15.98 3.63
CA GLN A 98 16.23 -16.57 2.38
C GLN A 98 16.57 -15.71 1.15
N ASN A 99 16.96 -14.44 1.35
CA ASN A 99 17.40 -13.55 0.28
C ASN A 99 18.85 -13.84 -0.08
N LYS A 100 19.03 -14.68 -1.11
CA LYS A 100 20.35 -15.14 -1.58
C LYS A 100 21.31 -14.02 -1.98
N TYR A 101 20.79 -12.87 -2.42
CA TYR A 101 21.63 -11.74 -2.81
C TYR A 101 22.23 -11.06 -1.58
N LEU A 102 21.42 -10.90 -0.52
CA LEU A 102 21.86 -10.30 0.73
C LEU A 102 22.80 -11.24 1.52
N THR A 103 22.49 -12.53 1.57
CA THR A 103 23.34 -13.51 2.25
C THR A 103 24.70 -13.70 1.57
N ASP A 104 24.76 -13.58 0.24
CA ASP A 104 26.04 -13.57 -0.51
C ASP A 104 26.91 -12.36 -0.10
N ILE A 105 26.31 -11.18 0.11
CA ILE A 105 27.03 -10.00 0.61
C ILE A 105 27.56 -10.24 2.03
N PHE A 106 26.77 -10.85 2.92
CA PHE A 106 27.23 -11.14 4.28
C PHE A 106 28.37 -12.16 4.33
N GLU A 107 28.34 -13.17 3.46
CA GLU A 107 29.36 -14.21 3.43
C GLU A 107 30.66 -13.78 2.73
N TYR A 108 30.57 -13.02 1.63
CA TYR A 108 31.73 -12.66 0.78
C TYR A 108 32.14 -11.18 0.85
N GLY A 109 31.35 -10.31 1.48
CA GLY A 109 31.67 -8.89 1.63
C GLY A 109 31.95 -8.20 0.28
N ALA A 110 33.09 -7.52 0.20
CA ALA A 110 33.52 -6.78 -1.00
C ALA A 110 33.72 -7.67 -2.25
N ASP A 111 33.83 -8.99 -2.08
CA ASP A 111 33.98 -9.94 -3.18
C ASP A 111 32.63 -10.52 -3.65
N SER A 112 31.51 -10.04 -3.13
CA SER A 112 30.18 -10.42 -3.61
C SER A 112 29.90 -9.81 -4.99
N ASP A 113 29.36 -10.61 -5.91
CA ASP A 113 28.82 -10.13 -7.19
C ASP A 113 27.60 -9.20 -7.01
N TYR A 114 27.06 -9.13 -5.79
CA TYR A 114 25.87 -8.37 -5.42
C TYR A 114 26.17 -7.17 -4.52
N LEU A 115 27.45 -6.78 -4.35
CA LEU A 115 27.85 -5.65 -3.48
C LEU A 115 27.05 -4.36 -3.77
N ASP A 116 26.82 -4.06 -5.06
CA ASP A 116 26.07 -2.90 -5.54
C ASP A 116 24.58 -3.19 -5.83
N PHE A 117 24.07 -4.34 -5.42
CA PHE A 117 22.68 -4.75 -5.72
C PHE A 117 21.66 -3.97 -4.89
N PHE A 118 22.01 -3.68 -3.63
CA PHE A 118 21.18 -2.93 -2.70
C PHE A 118 21.70 -1.51 -2.49
N ASP A 119 20.80 -0.62 -2.06
CA ASP A 119 21.13 0.78 -1.77
C ASP A 119 21.71 0.91 -0.36
N ILE A 120 22.99 0.58 -0.23
CA ILE A 120 23.77 0.59 1.01
C ILE A 120 24.81 1.71 0.93
N ASP A 121 24.90 2.53 1.99
CA ASP A 121 25.99 3.47 2.21
C ASP A 121 27.14 2.76 2.95
N TRP A 122 28.12 2.31 2.17
CA TRP A 122 29.31 1.63 2.67
C TRP A 122 30.30 2.59 3.37
N GLU A 123 30.20 3.89 3.12
CA GLU A 123 31.10 4.94 3.64
C GLU A 123 30.42 5.75 4.76
N HIS A 124 29.74 5.03 5.67
CA HIS A 124 29.02 5.64 6.79
C HIS A 124 29.98 6.43 7.72
N PRO A 125 29.54 7.59 8.27
CA PRO A 125 30.39 8.39 9.18
C PRO A 125 30.79 7.69 10.47
N HIS A 126 29.99 6.74 10.96
CA HIS A 126 30.33 5.93 12.14
C HIS A 126 31.35 4.85 11.77
N ASP A 127 32.51 4.87 12.44
CA ASP A 127 33.64 3.97 12.14
C ASP A 127 33.29 2.48 12.28
N ASP A 128 32.36 2.12 13.16
CA ASP A 128 31.91 0.75 13.38
C ASP A 128 30.87 0.25 12.36
N LEU A 129 30.39 1.14 11.48
CA LEU A 129 29.54 0.84 10.32
C LEU A 129 30.24 0.97 8.97
N ARG A 130 31.44 1.56 8.92
CA ARG A 130 32.21 1.66 7.66
C ARG A 130 32.52 0.26 7.12
N GLY A 131 32.15 0.00 5.86
CA GLY A 131 32.30 -1.30 5.23
C GLY A 131 31.40 -2.42 5.78
N ARG A 132 30.36 -2.06 6.57
CA ARG A 132 29.42 -3.00 7.19
C ARG A 132 27.98 -2.59 6.90
N VAL A 133 27.03 -3.48 7.18
CA VAL A 133 25.59 -3.23 7.03
C VAL A 133 24.92 -3.35 8.39
N LEU A 134 24.16 -2.34 8.81
CA LEU A 134 23.40 -2.43 10.05
C LEU A 134 22.30 -3.51 9.92
N ALA A 135 22.17 -4.36 10.94
CA ALA A 135 21.09 -5.33 11.09
C ALA A 135 20.28 -5.01 12.37
N PRO A 136 19.39 -4.00 12.33
CA PRO A 136 18.62 -3.55 13.50
C PRO A 136 17.39 -4.45 13.72
N LEU A 137 17.64 -5.70 14.07
CA LEU A 137 16.62 -6.77 14.19
C LEU A 137 16.56 -7.42 15.58
N LEU A 138 17.45 -7.04 16.51
CA LEU A 138 17.42 -7.56 17.87
C LEU A 138 16.26 -6.95 18.67
N GLY A 139 15.66 -7.75 19.54
CA GLY A 139 14.53 -7.35 20.40
C GLY A 139 14.94 -6.56 21.64
N ASP A 140 16.22 -6.60 22.01
CA ASP A 140 16.83 -5.90 23.13
C ASP A 140 18.25 -5.41 22.76
N PHE A 141 18.95 -4.75 23.69
CA PHE A 141 20.34 -4.35 23.53
C PHE A 141 21.24 -5.55 23.22
N TYR A 142 22.22 -5.34 22.34
CA TYR A 142 23.15 -6.37 21.88
C TYR A 142 23.78 -7.18 23.03
N GLY A 143 24.31 -6.50 24.05
CA GLY A 143 24.92 -7.16 25.21
C GLY A 143 23.95 -8.06 25.96
N ASN A 144 22.71 -7.62 26.18
CA ASN A 144 21.68 -8.45 26.81
C ASN A 144 21.34 -9.67 25.95
N CYS A 145 21.23 -9.51 24.62
CA CYS A 145 20.97 -10.64 23.72
C CYS A 145 22.11 -11.66 23.74
N LEU A 146 23.36 -11.17 23.79
CA LEU A 146 24.55 -12.00 23.87
C LEU A 146 24.61 -12.76 25.21
N GLU A 147 24.55 -12.05 26.34
CA GLU A 147 24.65 -12.63 27.69
C GLU A 147 23.49 -13.58 28.03
N ASN A 148 22.30 -13.35 27.48
CA ASN A 148 21.17 -14.27 27.63
C ASN A 148 21.25 -15.49 26.70
N GLY A 149 22.34 -15.67 25.94
CA GLY A 149 22.54 -16.80 25.03
C GLY A 149 21.55 -16.84 23.86
N GLN A 150 21.00 -15.67 23.48
CA GLN A 150 20.05 -15.55 22.36
C GLN A 150 20.75 -15.50 21.01
N LEU A 151 22.06 -15.19 21.01
CA LEU A 151 22.93 -15.21 19.84
C LEU A 151 23.77 -16.48 19.86
N THR A 152 23.62 -17.34 18.86
CA THR A 152 24.33 -18.62 18.82
C THR A 152 24.88 -18.94 17.43
N ILE A 153 25.99 -19.66 17.37
CA ILE A 153 26.56 -20.22 16.16
C ILE A 153 25.96 -21.61 15.89
N SER A 154 25.65 -21.87 14.62
CA SER A 154 25.32 -23.22 14.12
C SER A 154 26.04 -23.50 12.80
N TYR A 155 26.19 -24.78 12.46
CA TYR A 155 26.71 -25.24 11.16
C TYR A 155 25.70 -26.14 10.45
N GLU A 156 25.17 -25.68 9.33
CA GLU A 156 24.19 -26.42 8.54
C GLU A 156 24.30 -26.02 7.05
N ASP A 157 23.98 -26.96 6.16
CA ASP A 157 23.99 -26.73 4.70
C ASP A 157 25.27 -26.04 4.18
N GLU A 158 26.44 -26.50 4.64
CA GLU A 158 27.77 -25.97 4.28
C GLU A 158 28.08 -24.55 4.78
N VAL A 159 27.21 -23.95 5.61
CA VAL A 159 27.32 -22.55 6.07
C VAL A 159 27.32 -22.47 7.59
N LEU A 160 28.21 -21.66 8.19
CA LEU A 160 28.04 -21.28 9.60
C LEU A 160 27.15 -20.05 9.71
N TYR A 161 26.17 -20.11 10.59
CA TYR A 161 25.25 -19.02 10.86
C TYR A 161 25.43 -18.47 12.26
N VAL A 162 25.21 -17.16 12.38
CA VAL A 162 24.76 -16.54 13.62
C VAL A 162 23.23 -16.60 13.64
N ASN A 163 22.67 -17.15 14.70
CA ASN A 163 21.25 -17.30 14.90
C ASN A 163 20.75 -16.33 15.97
N TYR A 164 19.59 -15.73 15.74
CA TYR A 164 18.81 -15.00 16.74
C TYR A 164 17.35 -15.43 16.60
N TYR A 165 16.91 -16.33 17.48
CA TYR A 165 15.64 -17.06 17.32
C TYR A 165 15.52 -17.69 15.92
N SER A 166 14.61 -17.21 15.08
CA SER A 166 14.43 -17.69 13.70
C SER A 166 15.29 -16.96 12.66
N LEU A 167 15.95 -15.85 13.02
CA LEU A 167 16.82 -15.13 12.11
C LEU A 167 18.17 -15.84 11.99
N LYS A 168 18.70 -15.90 10.76
CA LYS A 168 20.00 -16.50 10.45
C LYS A 168 20.85 -15.54 9.63
N PHE A 169 22.12 -15.38 10.00
CA PHE A 169 23.08 -14.54 9.27
C PHE A 169 24.32 -15.36 8.97
N PRO A 170 24.71 -15.57 7.70
CA PRO A 170 25.90 -16.34 7.39
C PRO A 170 27.15 -15.59 7.85
N LEU A 171 28.07 -16.30 8.49
CA LEU A 171 29.36 -15.76 8.85
C LEU A 171 30.18 -15.44 7.58
N LYS A 172 30.95 -14.35 7.61
CA LYS A 172 31.90 -14.07 6.51
C LYS A 172 32.93 -15.19 6.39
N ILE A 173 33.34 -15.52 5.18
CA ILE A 173 34.19 -16.69 4.88
C ILE A 173 35.49 -16.73 5.70
N GLU A 174 36.13 -15.58 5.94
CA GLU A 174 37.38 -15.50 6.71
C GLU A 174 37.18 -15.91 8.17
N SER A 175 35.95 -15.76 8.70
CA SER A 175 35.61 -16.09 10.08
C SER A 175 35.61 -17.59 10.35
N TYR A 176 35.50 -18.44 9.32
CA TYR A 176 35.64 -19.90 9.48
C TYR A 176 37.00 -20.29 10.06
N THR A 177 38.02 -19.46 9.90
CA THR A 177 39.33 -19.69 10.51
C THR A 177 39.29 -19.69 12.03
N TYR A 178 38.40 -18.93 12.68
CA TYR A 178 38.24 -18.92 14.14
C TYR A 178 37.81 -20.30 14.62
N LEU A 179 36.75 -20.86 14.01
CA LEU A 179 36.22 -22.17 14.35
C LEU A 179 37.24 -23.29 14.06
N VAL A 180 37.81 -23.30 12.85
CA VAL A 180 38.67 -24.41 12.40
C VAL A 180 40.03 -24.43 13.10
N SER A 181 40.54 -23.26 13.54
CA SER A 181 41.83 -23.19 14.24
C SER A 181 41.73 -23.38 15.75
N HIS A 182 40.55 -23.16 16.35
CA HIS A 182 40.34 -23.36 17.78
C HIS A 182 40.51 -24.83 18.16
N ARG A 183 41.21 -25.11 19.27
CA ARG A 183 41.54 -26.47 19.77
C ARG A 183 42.19 -27.44 18.76
N LEU A 184 42.72 -26.93 17.64
CA LEU A 184 43.32 -27.77 16.59
C LEU A 184 44.49 -28.64 17.11
N LYS A 185 45.27 -28.13 18.07
CA LYS A 185 46.35 -28.90 18.72
C LYS A 185 45.83 -30.11 19.50
N GLU A 186 44.63 -30.04 20.07
CA GLU A 186 44.02 -31.16 20.80
C GLU A 186 43.56 -32.24 19.83
N LEU A 187 42.98 -31.84 18.70
CA LEU A 187 42.63 -32.76 17.60
C LEU A 187 43.89 -33.44 17.03
N GLU A 188 44.96 -32.68 16.78
CA GLU A 188 46.27 -33.22 16.37
C GLU A 188 46.83 -34.22 17.39
N GLY A 189 46.65 -33.97 18.69
CA GLY A 189 47.06 -34.86 19.77
C GLY A 189 46.25 -36.16 19.83
N ARG A 190 44.94 -36.08 19.54
CA ARG A 190 44.02 -37.24 19.51
C ARG A 190 44.24 -38.15 18.30
N LEU A 191 44.31 -37.58 17.10
CA LEU A 191 44.36 -38.34 15.83
C LEU A 191 45.78 -38.54 15.28
N GLY A 192 46.72 -37.69 15.69
CA GLY A 192 48.05 -37.62 15.13
C GLY A 192 48.14 -36.65 13.94
N ARG A 193 49.23 -35.86 13.88
CA ARG A 193 49.47 -34.82 12.85
C ARG A 193 49.47 -35.31 11.39
N ARG A 194 49.72 -36.60 11.17
CA ARG A 194 49.76 -37.21 9.83
C ARG A 194 48.46 -37.93 9.46
N HIS A 195 47.43 -37.86 10.31
CA HIS A 195 46.14 -38.46 10.02
C HIS A 195 45.53 -37.79 8.78
N PRO A 196 44.97 -38.56 7.81
CA PRO A 196 44.43 -38.00 6.56
C PRO A 196 43.43 -36.86 6.79
N ASN A 197 42.52 -37.01 7.75
CA ASN A 197 41.50 -35.99 8.06
C ASN A 197 42.10 -34.71 8.66
N VAL A 198 43.16 -34.83 9.48
CA VAL A 198 43.87 -33.67 10.03
C VAL A 198 44.59 -32.92 8.91
N ILE A 199 45.21 -33.65 7.96
CA ILE A 199 45.85 -33.04 6.78
C ILE A 199 44.82 -32.33 5.90
N LYS A 200 43.67 -32.96 5.61
CA LYS A 200 42.58 -32.32 4.86
C LYS A 200 42.09 -31.04 5.56
N LEU A 201 41.86 -31.09 6.88
CA LEU A 201 41.41 -29.93 7.67
C LEU A 201 42.46 -28.81 7.70
N LEU A 202 43.75 -29.15 7.81
CA LEU A 202 44.85 -28.18 7.67
C LEU A 202 44.88 -27.56 6.26
N GLY A 203 44.54 -28.35 5.23
CA GLY A 203 44.35 -27.88 3.86
C GLY A 203 43.21 -26.86 3.76
N VAL A 204 42.04 -27.15 4.35
CA VAL A 204 40.92 -26.19 4.45
C VAL A 204 41.38 -24.91 5.14
N LEU A 205 42.01 -25.02 6.31
CA LEU A 205 42.50 -23.86 7.07
C LEU A 205 43.54 -23.05 6.28
N TYR A 206 44.42 -23.72 5.54
CA TYR A 206 45.39 -23.06 4.68
C TYR A 206 44.69 -22.27 3.56
N VAL A 207 43.70 -22.88 2.89
CA VAL A 207 42.93 -22.17 1.86
C VAL A 207 42.23 -20.96 2.46
N LEU A 208 41.49 -21.11 3.57
CA LEU A 208 40.77 -20.02 4.23
C LEU A 208 41.69 -18.86 4.67
N LYS A 209 42.90 -19.16 5.18
CA LYS A 209 43.87 -18.12 5.60
C LYS A 209 44.58 -17.43 4.44
N ASN A 210 44.66 -18.07 3.28
CA ASN A 210 45.43 -17.59 2.14
C ASN A 210 44.54 -17.30 0.93
N ILE A 211 43.24 -17.07 1.15
CA ILE A 211 42.35 -16.51 0.13
C ILE A 211 42.99 -15.18 -0.31
N PRO A 212 43.52 -15.08 -1.55
CA PRO A 212 44.40 -13.98 -1.91
C PRO A 212 43.62 -12.68 -2.18
N ASN A 213 44.04 -11.59 -1.55
CA ASN A 213 43.43 -10.25 -1.70
C ASN A 213 43.60 -9.63 -3.11
N GLU A 214 44.53 -10.12 -3.93
CA GLU A 214 44.93 -9.49 -5.22
C GLU A 214 44.52 -10.29 -6.48
N LYS A 215 43.76 -11.38 -6.36
CA LYS A 215 43.28 -12.17 -7.52
C LYS A 215 41.88 -11.74 -7.99
N SER A 216 41.45 -12.26 -9.14
CA SER A 216 40.09 -12.04 -9.64
C SER A 216 39.04 -12.53 -8.62
N ILE A 217 37.93 -11.79 -8.47
CA ILE A 217 36.80 -12.12 -7.58
C ILE A 217 36.35 -13.59 -7.75
N GLN A 218 36.37 -14.08 -8.99
CA GLN A 218 35.95 -15.43 -9.35
C GLN A 218 36.89 -16.54 -8.81
N ASP A 219 38.20 -16.28 -8.78
CA ASP A 219 39.18 -17.20 -8.19
C ASP A 219 38.99 -17.29 -6.67
N ARG A 220 38.77 -16.14 -6.03
CA ARG A 220 38.51 -16.05 -4.59
C ARG A 220 37.28 -16.87 -4.19
N ARG A 221 36.19 -16.68 -4.93
CA ARG A 221 34.92 -17.38 -4.73
C ARG A 221 35.07 -18.89 -4.90
N SER A 222 35.81 -19.32 -5.91
CA SER A 222 36.05 -20.75 -6.17
C SER A 222 36.87 -21.41 -5.06
N GLN A 223 37.84 -20.71 -4.47
CA GLN A 223 38.60 -21.20 -3.31
C GLN A 223 37.75 -21.26 -2.03
N ALA A 224 36.90 -20.25 -1.80
CA ALA A 224 35.95 -20.25 -0.70
C ALA A 224 34.98 -21.42 -0.78
N LEU A 225 34.36 -21.64 -1.95
CA LEU A 225 33.46 -22.77 -2.18
C LEU A 225 34.16 -24.12 -2.00
N PHE A 226 35.39 -24.25 -2.49
CA PHE A 226 36.20 -25.46 -2.29
C PHE A 226 36.46 -25.72 -0.80
N ALA A 227 36.86 -24.70 -0.04
CA ALA A 227 37.11 -24.84 1.40
C ALA A 227 35.83 -25.20 2.17
N LYS A 228 34.69 -24.57 1.83
CA LYS A 228 33.37 -24.88 2.40
C LYS A 228 32.94 -26.31 2.15
N GLY A 229 32.96 -26.73 0.89
CA GLY A 229 32.55 -28.08 0.50
C GLY A 229 33.44 -29.15 1.15
N LEU A 230 34.77 -28.93 1.19
CA LEU A 230 35.68 -29.86 1.84
C LEU A 230 35.51 -29.89 3.37
N LEU A 231 35.24 -28.75 4.02
CA LEU A 231 34.92 -28.71 5.45
C LEU A 231 33.63 -29.47 5.75
N TRP A 232 32.61 -29.30 4.91
CA TRP A 232 31.33 -29.98 5.07
C TRP A 232 31.42 -31.48 4.83
N GLU A 233 32.14 -31.92 3.78
CA GLU A 233 32.46 -33.34 3.55
C GLU A 233 33.13 -33.93 4.80
N LEU A 234 34.15 -33.25 5.32
CA LEU A 234 34.84 -33.69 6.52
C LEU A 234 33.92 -33.78 7.74
N TYR A 235 33.07 -32.77 7.93
CA TYR A 235 32.10 -32.70 9.01
C TYR A 235 31.04 -33.81 8.91
N GLN A 236 30.52 -34.12 7.72
CA GLN A 236 29.48 -35.15 7.56
C GLN A 236 30.03 -36.57 7.62
N GLU A 237 31.23 -36.81 7.07
CA GLU A 237 31.75 -38.17 6.92
C GLU A 237 32.64 -38.64 8.07
N ASN A 238 33.15 -37.73 8.92
CA ASN A 238 34.16 -38.08 9.92
C ASN A 238 33.74 -37.68 11.34
N THR A 239 33.42 -38.68 12.17
CA THR A 239 32.95 -38.49 13.55
C THR A 239 33.89 -37.65 14.41
N ASP A 240 35.22 -37.80 14.26
CA ASP A 240 36.16 -36.99 15.02
C ASP A 240 36.18 -35.51 14.59
N ILE A 241 35.98 -35.22 13.30
CA ILE A 241 35.92 -33.85 12.79
C ILE A 241 34.57 -33.22 13.12
N ASN A 242 33.47 -33.96 12.96
CA ASN A 242 32.15 -33.56 13.43
C ASN A 242 32.20 -33.14 14.90
N LYS A 243 32.66 -34.04 15.78
CA LYS A 243 32.77 -33.76 17.21
C LYS A 243 33.69 -32.57 17.50
N PHE A 244 34.79 -32.43 16.78
CA PHE A 244 35.68 -31.27 16.91
C PHE A 244 34.99 -29.95 16.56
N VAL A 245 34.24 -29.92 15.46
CA VAL A 245 33.47 -28.74 15.04
C VAL A 245 32.38 -28.43 16.06
N ASP A 246 31.60 -29.44 16.48
CA ASP A 246 30.51 -29.27 17.44
C ASP A 246 31.00 -28.76 18.80
N GLU A 247 32.11 -29.32 19.32
CA GLU A 247 32.72 -28.84 20.56
C GLU A 247 33.26 -27.40 20.44
N ASN A 248 33.75 -26.98 19.27
CA ASN A 248 34.19 -25.61 19.05
C ASN A 248 33.01 -24.64 18.90
N ILE A 249 31.89 -25.08 18.31
CA ILE A 249 30.63 -24.32 18.28
C ILE A 249 30.07 -24.17 19.70
N GLU A 250 30.05 -25.24 20.49
CA GLU A 250 29.62 -25.22 21.89
C GLU A 250 30.49 -24.25 22.72
N TYR A 251 31.82 -24.28 22.51
CA TYR A 251 32.73 -23.34 23.14
C TYR A 251 32.40 -21.89 22.77
N LEU A 252 32.23 -21.58 21.48
CA LEU A 252 31.89 -20.23 21.01
C LEU A 252 30.54 -19.77 21.58
N ASN A 253 29.55 -20.64 21.69
CA ASN A 253 28.24 -20.28 22.24
C ASN A 253 28.29 -19.92 23.74
N GLY A 254 29.40 -20.20 24.42
CA GLY A 254 29.62 -19.82 25.81
C GLY A 254 28.56 -20.38 26.78
N LYS A 255 28.46 -19.75 27.93
CA LYS A 255 27.51 -20.08 28.99
C LYS A 255 26.83 -18.82 29.50
N THR A 256 25.51 -18.89 29.71
CA THR A 256 24.69 -17.74 30.12
C THR A 256 24.93 -17.28 31.55
N ASP A 257 25.58 -18.09 32.39
CA ASP A 257 25.98 -17.76 33.76
C ASP A 257 27.42 -17.23 33.87
N ASP A 258 28.16 -17.15 32.75
CA ASP A 258 29.56 -16.71 32.69
C ASP A 258 29.78 -15.76 31.50
N PRO A 259 29.59 -14.44 31.67
CA PRO A 259 29.78 -13.47 30.58
C PRO A 259 31.17 -13.51 29.93
N GLU A 260 32.23 -13.85 30.68
CA GLU A 260 33.58 -13.93 30.12
C GLU A 260 33.73 -15.06 29.09
N SER A 261 32.90 -16.11 29.19
CA SER A 261 32.87 -17.21 28.22
C SER A 261 32.35 -16.78 26.83
N LEU A 262 31.69 -15.62 26.72
CA LEU A 262 31.11 -15.10 25.48
C LEU A 262 32.05 -14.14 24.73
N ASN A 263 33.22 -13.80 25.30
CA ASN A 263 34.17 -12.85 24.70
C ASN A 263 34.62 -13.25 23.30
N ASP A 264 34.85 -14.55 23.05
CA ASP A 264 35.26 -15.03 21.73
C ASP A 264 34.12 -14.95 20.70
N LEU A 265 32.86 -15.11 21.14
CA LEU A 265 31.68 -14.89 20.30
C LEU A 265 31.48 -13.40 20.00
N ASP A 266 31.61 -12.53 20.98
CA ASP A 266 31.59 -11.07 20.77
C ASP A 266 32.66 -10.65 19.76
N GLN A 267 33.90 -11.12 19.94
CA GLN A 267 34.99 -10.87 19.01
C GLN A 267 34.68 -11.38 17.60
N LEU A 268 34.10 -12.58 17.46
CA LEU A 268 33.65 -13.12 16.18
C LEU A 268 32.58 -12.23 15.55
N LEU A 269 31.54 -11.85 16.30
CA LEU A 269 30.43 -11.02 15.85
C LEU A 269 30.89 -9.61 15.42
N SER A 270 31.87 -9.03 16.12
CA SER A 270 32.44 -7.72 15.79
C SER A 270 33.10 -7.66 14.40
N GLN A 271 33.50 -8.81 13.85
CA GLN A 271 34.20 -8.92 12.58
C GLN A 271 33.28 -9.15 11.37
N GLN A 272 31.98 -9.37 11.59
CA GLN A 272 31.06 -9.72 10.50
C GLN A 272 30.73 -8.52 9.61
N ILE A 273 30.33 -8.77 8.36
CA ILE A 273 29.88 -7.72 7.44
C ILE A 273 28.59 -7.06 7.95
N PHE A 274 27.71 -7.81 8.61
CA PHE A 274 26.57 -7.24 9.31
C PHE A 274 26.93 -6.77 10.73
N ARG A 275 26.26 -5.73 11.23
CA ARG A 275 26.32 -5.26 12.62
C ARG A 275 24.95 -5.45 13.27
N LEU A 276 24.81 -6.48 14.10
CA LEU A 276 23.59 -6.73 14.86
C LEU A 276 23.35 -5.58 15.86
N SER A 277 22.12 -5.08 15.92
CA SER A 277 21.75 -4.05 16.87
C SER A 277 20.30 -4.15 17.30
N TYR A 278 20.00 -3.51 18.42
CA TYR A 278 18.63 -3.31 18.88
C TYR A 278 17.82 -2.59 17.80
N TRP A 279 16.61 -3.04 17.51
CA TRP A 279 15.82 -2.53 16.38
C TRP A 279 15.60 -1.00 16.39
N LYS A 280 15.64 -0.36 17.56
CA LYS A 280 15.53 1.11 17.69
C LYS A 280 16.70 1.87 17.08
N VAL A 281 17.89 1.27 17.02
CA VAL A 281 19.08 1.88 16.39
C VAL A 281 18.83 2.15 14.91
N GLY A 282 18.00 1.34 14.25
CA GLY A 282 17.63 1.52 12.84
C GLY A 282 16.83 2.79 12.52
N ALA A 283 16.39 3.56 13.51
CA ALA A 283 15.78 4.88 13.27
C ALA A 283 16.83 6.00 13.11
N GLU A 284 18.06 5.80 13.62
CA GLU A 284 19.08 6.85 13.76
C GLU A 284 20.38 6.53 13.00
N GLU A 285 20.85 5.27 13.01
CA GLU A 285 22.18 4.90 12.45
C GLU A 285 22.10 4.06 11.17
N LEU A 286 20.96 4.09 10.48
CA LEU A 286 20.73 3.20 9.34
C LEU A 286 21.60 3.58 8.14
N ASN A 287 22.26 2.59 7.54
CA ASN A 287 23.12 2.80 6.38
C ASN A 287 22.65 2.05 5.11
N TYR A 288 21.37 1.68 5.04
CA TYR A 288 20.76 1.20 3.81
C TYR A 288 19.37 1.82 3.64
N ARG A 289 18.92 2.03 2.40
CA ARG A 289 17.59 2.56 2.15
C ARG A 289 16.52 1.49 2.38
N ARG A 290 15.49 1.80 3.16
CA ARG A 290 14.34 0.93 3.42
C ARG A 290 13.15 1.23 2.51
N PHE A 291 12.20 0.30 2.47
CA PHE A 291 10.80 0.64 2.15
C PHE A 291 10.15 1.31 3.37
N PHE A 292 9.85 2.61 3.24
CA PHE A 292 9.36 3.44 4.34
C PHE A 292 10.23 3.36 5.60
N THR A 293 9.69 2.83 6.70
CA THR A 293 10.36 2.67 8.00
C THR A 293 10.46 1.20 8.40
N VAL A 294 10.36 0.27 7.44
CA VAL A 294 10.35 -1.18 7.68
C VAL A 294 11.78 -1.70 7.56
N ASN A 295 12.40 -2.06 8.68
CA ASN A 295 13.79 -2.51 8.73
C ASN A 295 14.00 -3.80 7.93
N GLU A 296 12.98 -4.64 7.88
CA GLU A 296 12.95 -5.94 7.21
C GLU A 296 12.84 -5.84 5.68
N LEU A 297 12.79 -4.64 5.10
CA LEU A 297 12.70 -4.44 3.65
C LEU A 297 13.83 -3.51 3.16
N ILE A 298 14.84 -4.10 2.51
CA ILE A 298 16.01 -3.41 1.96
C ILE A 298 15.77 -3.06 0.48
N SER A 299 16.12 -1.83 0.11
CA SER A 299 15.84 -1.33 -1.24
C SER A 299 16.91 -1.75 -2.24
N VAL A 300 16.46 -2.02 -3.46
CA VAL A 300 17.27 -2.49 -4.60
C VAL A 300 17.63 -1.30 -5.49
N LYS A 301 18.84 -1.31 -6.07
CA LYS A 301 19.32 -0.30 -7.02
C LYS A 301 18.88 -0.65 -8.45
N VAL A 302 17.57 -0.66 -8.69
CA VAL A 302 16.97 -1.10 -9.96
C VAL A 302 17.30 -0.18 -11.15
N GLU A 303 17.84 1.01 -10.90
CA GLU A 303 18.40 1.89 -11.92
C GLU A 303 19.68 1.33 -12.59
N ASP A 304 20.36 0.37 -11.94
CA ASP A 304 21.46 -0.39 -12.54
C ASP A 304 20.89 -1.47 -13.48
N GLU A 305 21.38 -1.48 -14.73
CA GLU A 305 20.90 -2.39 -15.76
C GLU A 305 21.09 -3.88 -15.40
N LYS A 306 22.17 -4.25 -14.71
CA LYS A 306 22.40 -5.64 -14.28
C LYS A 306 21.37 -6.04 -13.23
N VAL A 307 21.10 -5.15 -12.27
CA VAL A 307 20.11 -5.37 -11.21
C VAL A 307 18.70 -5.45 -11.79
N PHE A 308 18.34 -4.53 -12.69
CA PHE A 308 17.07 -4.55 -13.43
C PHE A 308 16.86 -5.87 -14.18
N ASN A 309 17.82 -6.26 -15.04
CA ASN A 309 17.69 -7.50 -15.80
C ASN A 309 17.63 -8.74 -14.89
N LYS A 310 18.40 -8.76 -13.78
CA LYS A 310 18.41 -9.88 -12.83
C LYS A 310 17.08 -10.01 -12.09
N THR A 311 16.49 -8.92 -11.64
CA THR A 311 15.23 -8.92 -10.88
C THR A 311 14.00 -9.14 -11.75
N HIS A 312 14.09 -8.92 -13.06
CA HIS A 312 12.94 -8.99 -13.98
C HIS A 312 12.97 -10.19 -14.97
N ASP A 313 13.99 -11.06 -14.93
CA ASP A 313 14.14 -12.13 -15.94
C ASP A 313 12.93 -13.07 -16.01
N LEU A 314 12.43 -13.57 -14.87
CA LEU A 314 11.22 -14.40 -14.85
C LEU A 314 9.97 -13.61 -15.30
N ILE A 315 9.83 -12.36 -14.87
CA ILE A 315 8.72 -11.48 -15.30
C ILE A 315 8.71 -11.39 -16.83
N PHE A 316 9.85 -11.12 -17.46
CA PHE A 316 9.96 -11.03 -18.91
C PHE A 316 9.69 -12.36 -19.61
N LYS A 317 10.09 -13.49 -19.03
CA LYS A 317 9.73 -14.83 -19.55
C LYS A 317 8.23 -15.07 -19.53
N LEU A 318 7.54 -14.68 -18.45
CA LEU A 318 6.10 -14.84 -18.30
C LEU A 318 5.31 -13.89 -19.22
N VAL A 319 5.82 -12.69 -19.46
CA VAL A 319 5.29 -11.79 -20.51
C VAL A 319 5.48 -12.36 -21.90
N ARG A 320 6.71 -12.78 -22.28
CA ARG A 320 7.00 -13.30 -23.63
C ARG A 320 6.23 -14.57 -23.97
N SER A 321 5.94 -15.40 -22.97
CA SER A 321 5.10 -16.59 -23.15
C SER A 321 3.59 -16.29 -23.22
N GLY A 322 3.20 -15.02 -23.06
CA GLY A 322 1.80 -14.58 -23.07
C GLY A 322 1.04 -14.95 -21.80
N LYS A 323 1.72 -15.40 -20.74
CA LYS A 323 1.08 -15.68 -19.44
C LYS A 323 0.69 -14.38 -18.75
N PHE A 324 1.53 -13.36 -18.78
CA PHE A 324 1.18 -12.03 -18.28
C PHE A 324 0.75 -11.13 -19.44
N THR A 325 -0.45 -10.57 -19.34
CA THR A 325 -1.00 -9.63 -20.32
C THR A 325 -0.98 -8.18 -19.84
N GLY A 326 -0.70 -7.98 -18.55
CA GLY A 326 -0.43 -6.68 -17.95
C GLY A 326 0.50 -6.77 -16.74
N LEU A 327 1.09 -5.63 -16.36
CA LEU A 327 1.90 -5.45 -15.16
C LEU A 327 1.39 -4.24 -14.36
N ARG A 328 1.30 -4.38 -13.04
CA ARG A 328 1.12 -3.27 -12.08
C ARG A 328 2.42 -3.14 -11.30
N ILE A 329 3.02 -1.96 -11.33
CA ILE A 329 4.29 -1.67 -10.64
C ILE A 329 4.00 -1.13 -9.24
N ASP A 330 4.47 -1.85 -8.23
CA ASP A 330 4.44 -1.42 -6.84
C ASP A 330 5.40 -0.26 -6.56
N HIS A 331 4.93 0.71 -5.77
CA HIS A 331 5.72 1.78 -5.18
C HIS A 331 6.71 2.45 -6.16
N ILE A 332 6.21 2.95 -7.29
CA ILE A 332 7.05 3.59 -8.32
C ILE A 332 7.81 4.81 -7.76
N ASP A 333 7.23 5.48 -6.78
CA ASP A 333 7.80 6.65 -6.12
C ASP A 333 8.98 6.33 -5.19
N GLY A 334 9.29 5.05 -4.96
CA GLY A 334 10.53 4.65 -4.27
C GLY A 334 11.76 4.58 -5.17
N LEU A 335 11.57 4.53 -6.49
CA LEU A 335 12.66 4.33 -7.44
C LEU A 335 13.54 5.58 -7.58
N TYR A 336 14.82 5.36 -7.88
CA TYR A 336 15.78 6.43 -8.10
C TYR A 336 15.38 7.27 -9.32
N ASN A 337 15.17 6.60 -10.46
CA ASN A 337 14.69 7.21 -11.71
C ASN A 337 13.47 6.46 -12.29
N PRO A 338 12.24 6.84 -11.89
CA PRO A 338 11.01 6.22 -12.38
C PRO A 338 10.86 6.23 -13.91
N LEU A 339 11.18 7.36 -14.57
CA LEU A 339 11.04 7.49 -16.02
C LEU A 339 11.95 6.49 -16.75
N GLN A 340 13.23 6.41 -16.34
CA GLN A 340 14.18 5.45 -16.91
C GLN A 340 13.67 4.02 -16.71
N TYR A 341 13.24 3.66 -15.50
CA TYR A 341 12.69 2.34 -15.23
C TYR A 341 11.49 2.01 -16.14
N LEU A 342 10.55 2.94 -16.29
CA LEU A 342 9.36 2.76 -17.12
C LEU A 342 9.69 2.65 -18.61
N GLN A 343 10.71 3.38 -19.09
CA GLN A 343 11.20 3.23 -20.46
C GLN A 343 11.86 1.85 -20.65
N SER A 344 12.76 1.45 -19.75
CA SER A 344 13.44 0.15 -19.81
C SER A 344 12.47 -1.02 -19.72
N ILE A 345 11.44 -0.97 -18.87
CA ILE A 345 10.45 -2.03 -18.81
C ILE A 345 9.63 -2.07 -20.10
N ARG A 346 9.19 -0.93 -20.63
CA ARG A 346 8.44 -0.83 -21.88
C ARG A 346 9.21 -1.40 -23.06
N GLU A 347 10.52 -1.15 -23.15
CA GLU A 347 11.40 -1.74 -24.16
C GLU A 347 11.46 -3.27 -24.09
N LYS A 348 11.47 -3.84 -22.88
CA LYS A 348 11.58 -5.31 -22.67
C LYS A 348 10.25 -6.05 -22.86
N VAL A 349 9.13 -5.43 -22.50
CA VAL A 349 7.79 -6.07 -22.49
C VAL A 349 6.93 -5.69 -23.70
N GLY A 350 7.27 -4.60 -24.40
CA GLY A 350 6.50 -4.07 -25.52
C GLY A 350 5.11 -3.56 -25.10
N ASN A 351 4.11 -3.80 -25.96
CA ASN A 351 2.76 -3.28 -25.82
C ASN A 351 1.87 -4.13 -24.88
N VAL A 352 2.37 -4.38 -23.67
CA VAL A 352 1.66 -5.00 -22.53
C VAL A 352 0.98 -3.91 -21.71
N TYR A 353 -0.19 -4.18 -21.14
CA TYR A 353 -0.87 -3.19 -20.29
C TYR A 353 -0.02 -2.88 -19.03
N LEU A 354 0.30 -1.63 -18.77
CA LEU A 354 1.22 -1.21 -17.71
C LEU A 354 0.59 -0.13 -16.85
N THR A 355 0.49 -0.39 -15.55
CA THR A 355 0.01 0.58 -14.55
C THR A 355 1.01 0.72 -13.42
N VAL A 356 0.91 1.83 -12.69
CA VAL A 356 1.76 2.11 -11.54
C VAL A 356 0.90 2.38 -10.31
N GLU A 357 1.37 1.94 -9.15
CA GLU A 357 0.92 2.51 -7.90
C GLU A 357 1.60 3.85 -7.68
N LYS A 358 0.82 4.92 -7.78
CA LYS A 358 1.25 6.29 -7.48
C LYS A 358 0.09 7.04 -6.86
N ILE A 359 0.36 7.73 -5.76
CA ILE A 359 -0.64 8.54 -5.05
C ILE A 359 -0.57 9.96 -5.58
N LEU A 360 -1.68 10.45 -6.13
CA LEU A 360 -1.81 11.82 -6.64
C LEU A 360 -2.59 12.67 -5.63
N GLU A 361 -2.07 13.84 -5.32
CA GLU A 361 -2.86 14.89 -4.68
C GLU A 361 -3.95 15.40 -5.63
N ILE A 362 -4.99 16.04 -5.09
CA ILE A 362 -6.03 16.66 -5.93
C ILE A 362 -5.38 17.70 -6.85
N GLU A 363 -5.69 17.62 -8.14
CA GLU A 363 -5.12 18.45 -9.22
C GLU A 363 -3.67 18.13 -9.62
N GLU A 364 -2.98 17.22 -8.92
CA GLU A 364 -1.69 16.69 -9.36
C GLU A 364 -1.87 15.88 -10.66
N GLU A 365 -0.93 16.04 -11.60
CA GLU A 365 -0.91 15.26 -12.84
C GLU A 365 0.24 14.25 -12.81
N LEU A 366 0.03 13.08 -13.45
CA LEU A 366 1.14 12.19 -13.76
C LEU A 366 2.10 12.88 -14.75
N PRO A 367 3.41 12.59 -14.66
CA PRO A 367 4.34 12.99 -15.71
C PRO A 367 3.88 12.47 -17.08
N SER A 368 3.76 13.38 -18.05
CA SER A 368 3.14 13.10 -19.35
C SER A 368 3.97 12.19 -20.26
N ASP A 369 5.25 12.04 -19.96
CA ASP A 369 6.22 11.23 -20.70
C ASP A 369 6.34 9.79 -20.19
N TRP A 370 5.63 9.44 -19.11
CA TRP A 370 5.61 8.07 -18.61
C TRP A 370 4.88 7.13 -19.59
N PRO A 371 5.56 6.08 -20.09
CA PRO A 371 4.99 5.16 -21.08
C PRO A 371 4.07 4.12 -20.42
N ILE A 372 2.99 4.57 -19.78
CA ILE A 372 2.04 3.74 -19.00
C ILE A 372 0.59 4.04 -19.41
N GLU A 373 -0.31 3.12 -19.07
CA GLU A 373 -1.75 3.29 -19.30
C GLU A 373 -2.47 4.00 -18.13
N GLY A 374 -1.83 4.10 -16.96
CA GLY A 374 -2.37 4.84 -15.81
C GLY A 374 -1.88 4.41 -14.43
N THR A 375 -2.61 4.82 -13.41
CA THR A 375 -2.37 4.44 -12.00
C THR A 375 -3.23 3.24 -11.59
N SER A 376 -3.04 2.76 -10.36
CA SER A 376 -3.97 1.85 -9.67
C SER A 376 -5.30 2.50 -9.23
N GLY A 377 -5.49 3.81 -9.45
CA GLY A 377 -6.81 4.46 -9.41
C GLY A 377 -7.23 5.15 -8.10
N TYR A 378 -6.33 5.36 -7.13
CA TYR A 378 -6.66 6.04 -5.87
C TYR A 378 -7.27 7.43 -6.10
N GLU A 379 -6.82 8.16 -7.12
CA GLU A 379 -7.40 9.45 -7.47
C GLU A 379 -8.89 9.32 -7.85
N PHE A 380 -9.29 8.25 -8.54
CA PHE A 380 -10.70 8.00 -8.85
C PHE A 380 -11.51 7.76 -7.57
N LEU A 381 -10.98 6.96 -6.64
CA LEU A 381 -11.60 6.69 -5.35
C LEU A 381 -11.91 8.00 -4.62
N ILE A 382 -10.93 8.89 -4.51
CA ILE A 382 -11.05 10.14 -3.75
C ILE A 382 -12.07 11.09 -4.37
N TYR A 383 -12.07 11.26 -5.69
CA TYR A 383 -13.05 12.10 -6.38
C TYR A 383 -14.47 11.56 -6.21
N VAL A 384 -14.68 10.26 -6.42
CA VAL A 384 -16.03 9.68 -6.29
C VAL A 384 -16.50 9.66 -4.84
N ASN A 385 -15.63 9.38 -3.88
CA ASN A 385 -16.00 9.43 -2.45
C ASN A 385 -16.42 10.85 -2.02
N SER A 386 -15.66 11.86 -2.45
CA SER A 386 -15.91 13.27 -2.10
C SER A 386 -17.19 13.82 -2.74
N LEU A 387 -17.67 13.22 -3.84
CA LEU A 387 -18.97 13.56 -4.44
C LEU A 387 -20.13 13.28 -3.47
N PHE A 388 -20.04 12.24 -2.65
CA PHE A 388 -21.12 11.89 -1.72
C PHE A 388 -21.05 12.66 -0.40
N CYS A 389 -20.12 13.61 -0.25
CA CYS A 389 -20.05 14.49 0.90
C CYS A 389 -20.82 15.80 0.63
N GLN A 390 -21.76 16.16 1.51
CA GLN A 390 -22.64 17.31 1.30
C GLN A 390 -21.96 18.63 1.70
N GLY A 391 -21.39 19.33 0.71
CA GLY A 391 -20.53 20.50 0.89
C GLY A 391 -21.09 21.65 1.73
N LYS A 392 -22.39 21.94 1.62
CA LYS A 392 -23.04 22.98 2.44
C LYS A 392 -22.92 22.76 3.96
N ASN A 393 -22.57 21.54 4.38
CA ASN A 393 -22.44 21.15 5.78
C ASN A 393 -20.99 21.13 6.30
N GLU A 394 -19.99 21.52 5.50
CA GLU A 394 -18.58 21.47 5.89
C GLU A 394 -18.28 22.23 7.20
N ASP A 395 -18.74 23.47 7.30
CA ASP A 395 -18.51 24.31 8.49
C ASP A 395 -19.18 23.70 9.72
N ARG A 396 -20.39 23.14 9.55
CA ARG A 396 -21.11 22.48 10.63
C ARG A 396 -20.38 21.25 11.12
N PHE A 397 -19.86 20.42 10.22
CA PHE A 397 -19.02 19.27 10.57
C PHE A 397 -17.73 19.67 11.29
N SER A 398 -17.09 20.73 10.83
CA SER A 398 -15.90 21.28 11.47
C SER A 398 -16.19 21.75 12.90
N GLN A 399 -17.36 22.37 13.12
CA GLN A 399 -17.81 22.78 14.45
C GLN A 399 -18.10 21.58 15.36
N ILE A 400 -18.85 20.58 14.87
CA ILE A 400 -19.16 19.35 15.62
C ILE A 400 -17.89 18.66 16.09
N TYR A 401 -16.90 18.54 15.21
CA TYR A 401 -15.62 17.94 15.54
C TYR A 401 -14.88 18.69 16.65
N ARG A 402 -14.81 20.03 16.56
CA ARG A 402 -14.19 20.87 17.60
C ARG A 402 -14.90 20.73 18.94
N ASP A 403 -16.23 20.75 18.94
CA ASP A 403 -17.03 20.68 20.17
C ASP A 403 -16.96 19.29 20.83
N ALA A 404 -16.91 18.22 20.04
CA ALA A 404 -16.83 16.85 20.56
C ALA A 404 -15.42 16.51 21.10
N THR A 405 -14.36 17.02 20.48
CA THR A 405 -12.99 16.58 20.76
C THR A 405 -12.14 17.60 21.50
N GLY A 406 -12.49 18.88 21.44
CA GLY A 406 -11.68 19.99 21.93
C GLY A 406 -10.44 20.29 21.07
N LEU A 407 -10.22 19.59 19.94
CA LEU A 407 -9.07 19.81 19.08
C LEU A 407 -9.23 21.10 18.25
N THR A 408 -8.38 22.08 18.51
CA THR A 408 -8.42 23.41 17.84
C THR A 408 -7.33 23.62 16.80
N ALA A 409 -6.34 22.72 16.73
CA ALA A 409 -5.26 22.81 15.75
C ALA A 409 -5.79 22.67 14.32
N SER A 410 -5.30 23.51 13.40
CA SER A 410 -5.68 23.42 11.99
C SER A 410 -5.08 22.18 11.32
N PHE A 411 -5.71 21.73 10.23
CA PHE A 411 -5.18 20.63 9.42
C PHE A 411 -3.71 20.87 9.01
N LYS A 412 -3.39 22.09 8.52
CA LYS A 412 -2.02 22.44 8.10
C LYS A 412 -1.01 22.35 9.26
N GLN A 413 -1.40 22.77 10.47
CA GLN A 413 -0.55 22.65 11.65
C GLN A 413 -0.30 21.18 12.02
N LEU A 414 -1.34 20.35 12.01
CA LEU A 414 -1.23 18.92 12.29
C LEU A 414 -0.40 18.21 11.20
N LEU A 415 -0.61 18.51 9.93
CA LEU A 415 0.14 17.96 8.81
C LEU A 415 1.66 18.16 8.99
N ILE A 416 2.09 19.41 9.21
CA ILE A 416 3.50 19.74 9.42
C ILE A 416 4.03 19.04 10.68
N ALA A 417 3.25 19.06 11.78
CA ALA A 417 3.65 18.43 13.03
C ALA A 417 3.81 16.91 12.91
N LYS A 418 2.93 16.22 12.16
CA LYS A 418 2.99 14.76 11.98
C LYS A 418 4.06 14.33 10.99
N LYS A 419 4.29 15.08 9.89
CA LYS A 419 5.48 14.87 9.06
C LYS A 419 6.76 15.03 9.89
N ARG A 420 6.86 16.11 10.68
CA ARG A 420 8.02 16.34 11.56
C ARG A 420 8.23 15.22 12.58
N LEU A 421 7.16 14.76 13.23
CA LEU A 421 7.23 13.63 14.17
C LEU A 421 7.89 12.39 13.55
N ILE A 422 7.50 12.04 12.31
CA ILE A 422 8.06 10.90 11.60
C ILE A 422 9.52 11.13 11.19
N ALA A 423 9.83 12.33 10.67
CA ALA A 423 11.20 12.69 10.34
C ALA A 423 12.13 12.57 11.55
N ASP A 424 11.72 13.09 12.71
CA ASP A 424 12.56 13.14 13.91
C ASP A 424 12.68 11.80 14.65
N ARG A 425 11.73 10.86 14.46
CA ARG A 425 11.65 9.63 15.29
C ARG A 425 11.83 8.33 14.52
N ASN A 426 11.47 8.30 13.24
CA ASN A 426 11.45 7.07 12.45
C ASN A 426 12.41 7.12 11.25
N LEU A 427 12.70 8.33 10.78
CA LEU A 427 13.52 8.60 9.59
C LEU A 427 14.69 9.55 9.91
N ALA A 428 15.14 9.58 11.17
CA ALA A 428 16.18 10.52 11.60
C ALA A 428 17.51 10.22 10.91
N GLY A 429 17.93 8.95 10.88
CA GLY A 429 19.14 8.51 10.18
C GLY A 429 19.09 8.76 8.67
N ASP A 430 17.91 8.56 8.04
CA ASP A 430 17.71 8.86 6.63
C ASP A 430 17.88 10.37 6.33
N ALA A 431 17.34 11.24 7.19
CA ALA A 431 17.51 12.69 7.09
C ALA A 431 18.97 13.11 7.33
N ASP A 432 19.67 12.47 8.27
CA ASP A 432 21.07 12.70 8.57
C ASP A 432 21.98 12.29 7.42
N ASN A 433 21.70 11.16 6.78
CA ASN A 433 22.39 10.71 5.58
C ASN A 433 22.24 11.72 4.43
N LEU A 434 21.03 12.24 4.22
CA LEU A 434 20.76 13.25 3.19
C LEU A 434 21.46 14.58 3.49
N ALA A 435 21.46 15.03 4.75
CA ALA A 435 22.17 16.22 5.20
C ALA A 435 23.70 16.05 5.10
N GLY A 436 24.22 14.87 5.42
CA GLY A 436 25.62 14.49 5.27
C GLY A 436 26.06 14.53 3.81
N LEU A 437 25.23 13.98 2.90
CA LEU A 437 25.43 14.09 1.46
C LEU A 437 25.47 15.56 1.02
N LEU A 438 24.49 16.37 1.41
CA LEU A 438 24.46 17.80 1.06
C LEU A 438 25.69 18.53 1.62
N LYS A 439 26.12 18.22 2.85
CA LYS A 439 27.28 18.86 3.48
C LYS A 439 28.58 18.54 2.74
N ARG A 440 28.77 17.29 2.28
CA ARG A 440 29.93 16.92 1.45
C ARG A 440 29.98 17.75 0.16
N ILE A 441 28.83 17.91 -0.51
CA ILE A 441 28.70 18.71 -1.74
C ILE A 441 28.95 20.19 -1.46
N ALA A 442 28.27 20.74 -0.45
CA ALA A 442 28.39 22.14 -0.06
C ALA A 442 29.81 22.51 0.38
N GLY A 443 30.53 21.59 1.04
CA GLY A 443 31.94 21.79 1.44
C GLY A 443 32.90 21.94 0.27
N GLN A 444 32.59 21.33 -0.88
CA GLN A 444 33.37 21.47 -2.12
C GLN A 444 32.92 22.67 -2.97
N TYR A 445 31.75 23.24 -2.67
CA TYR A 445 31.15 24.35 -3.40
C TYR A 445 31.38 25.71 -2.71
N ARG A 446 31.91 26.69 -3.45
CA ARG A 446 32.40 27.97 -2.85
C ARG A 446 31.35 28.73 -2.01
N TYR A 447 30.07 28.68 -2.39
CA TYR A 447 28.99 29.39 -1.68
C TYR A 447 28.30 28.53 -0.59
N GLY A 448 28.71 27.25 -0.44
CA GLY A 448 28.18 26.34 0.57
C GLY A 448 29.16 26.01 1.70
N ARG A 449 30.43 26.46 1.63
CA ARG A 449 31.50 26.05 2.55
C ARG A 449 31.20 26.33 4.01
N ASP A 450 30.64 27.50 4.28
CA ASP A 450 30.38 28.00 5.63
C ASP A 450 29.03 27.50 6.20
N LEU A 451 28.22 26.79 5.41
CA LEU A 451 26.96 26.23 5.88
C LEU A 451 27.23 25.04 6.79
N THR A 452 26.64 25.04 7.99
CA THR A 452 26.85 23.98 8.97
C THR A 452 26.00 22.75 8.66
N LEU A 453 26.44 21.56 9.10
CA LEU A 453 25.64 20.33 8.94
C LEU A 453 24.27 20.48 9.60
N HIS A 454 24.22 21.03 10.82
CA HIS A 454 22.99 21.25 11.56
C HIS A 454 22.03 22.22 10.86
N GLY A 455 22.55 23.33 10.30
CA GLY A 455 21.75 24.26 9.51
C GLY A 455 21.15 23.60 8.27
N LEU A 456 21.95 22.82 7.54
CA LEU A 456 21.49 22.10 6.35
C LEU A 456 20.45 21.01 6.70
N GLN A 457 20.67 20.24 7.76
CA GLN A 457 19.74 19.24 8.26
C GLN A 457 18.38 19.87 8.61
N THR A 458 18.40 20.96 9.38
CA THR A 458 17.19 21.70 9.75
C THR A 458 16.48 22.23 8.50
N ALA A 459 17.21 22.88 7.59
CA ALA A 459 16.64 23.44 6.37
C ALA A 459 16.02 22.37 5.45
N ILE A 460 16.68 21.22 5.27
CA ILE A 460 16.16 20.07 4.52
C ILE A 460 14.83 19.60 5.13
N LEU A 461 14.78 19.40 6.45
CA LEU A 461 13.58 18.98 7.15
C LEU A 461 12.45 19.99 7.01
N GLU A 462 12.74 21.29 7.13
CA GLU A 462 11.72 22.35 6.99
C GLU A 462 11.10 22.38 5.57
N VAL A 463 11.88 22.09 4.53
CA VAL A 463 11.37 21.93 3.15
C VAL A 463 10.52 20.67 3.04
N LEU A 464 11.01 19.53 3.51
CA LEU A 464 10.34 18.22 3.39
C LEU A 464 8.98 18.16 4.09
N VAL A 465 8.87 18.71 5.31
CA VAL A 465 7.59 18.71 6.05
C VAL A 465 6.54 19.65 5.45
N ARG A 466 6.94 20.53 4.51
CA ARG A 466 6.07 21.45 3.76
C ARG A 466 5.86 21.03 2.31
N PHE A 467 6.48 19.93 1.89
CA PHE A 467 6.36 19.46 0.52
C PHE A 467 4.90 19.11 0.21
N PRO A 468 4.31 19.67 -0.87
CA PRO A 468 2.88 19.59 -1.12
C PRO A 468 2.43 18.30 -1.82
N VAL A 469 3.38 17.53 -2.38
CA VAL A 469 3.14 16.26 -3.10
C VAL A 469 4.00 15.15 -2.50
N TYR A 470 3.79 13.90 -2.95
CA TYR A 470 4.62 12.77 -2.51
C TYR A 470 6.10 12.97 -2.87
N ARG A 471 6.38 13.34 -4.12
CA ARG A 471 7.72 13.65 -4.61
C ARG A 471 7.67 14.44 -5.92
N THR A 472 8.80 15.01 -6.31
CA THR A 472 9.04 15.51 -7.68
C THR A 472 9.66 14.43 -8.57
N TYR A 473 9.73 14.70 -9.87
CA TYR A 473 10.30 13.81 -10.89
C TYR A 473 11.44 14.46 -11.72
N ILE A 474 12.23 15.29 -11.05
CA ILE A 474 13.42 15.94 -11.60
C ILE A 474 14.48 14.90 -11.92
N ASN A 475 15.07 14.99 -13.12
CA ASN A 475 16.11 14.10 -13.63
C ASN A 475 17.12 14.87 -14.54
N GLU A 476 18.03 14.16 -15.22
CA GLU A 476 19.06 14.76 -16.11
C GLU A 476 18.49 15.64 -17.24
N GLY A 477 17.26 15.37 -17.69
CA GLY A 477 16.67 16.02 -18.86
C GLY A 477 16.24 17.46 -18.60
N GLN A 478 15.29 17.66 -17.68
CA GLN A 478 14.75 18.99 -17.32
C GLN A 478 13.93 18.95 -16.02
N VAL A 479 13.75 20.13 -15.41
CA VAL A 479 12.81 20.37 -14.30
C VAL A 479 11.48 20.83 -14.90
N SER A 480 10.39 20.11 -14.63
CA SER A 480 9.06 20.51 -15.10
C SER A 480 8.57 21.77 -14.38
N GLU A 481 7.62 22.50 -14.98
CA GLU A 481 6.98 23.66 -14.34
C GLU A 481 6.27 23.28 -13.03
N ALA A 482 5.65 22.10 -12.98
CA ALA A 482 5.00 21.58 -11.78
C ALA A 482 6.03 21.29 -10.67
N ASP A 483 7.13 20.59 -10.98
CA ASP A 483 8.18 20.32 -10.00
C ASP A 483 8.83 21.60 -9.49
N ARG A 484 9.07 22.58 -10.39
CA ARG A 484 9.58 23.90 -10.03
C ARG A 484 8.64 24.60 -9.04
N TYR A 485 7.35 24.59 -9.32
CA TYR A 485 6.34 25.18 -8.43
C TYR A 485 6.35 24.51 -7.05
N TYR A 486 6.38 23.17 -6.98
CA TYR A 486 6.38 22.47 -5.69
C TYR A 486 7.61 22.76 -4.84
N VAL A 487 8.80 22.77 -5.46
CA VAL A 487 10.06 23.12 -4.78
C VAL A 487 10.01 24.55 -4.26
N GLN A 488 9.62 25.50 -5.13
CA GLN A 488 9.54 26.91 -4.75
C GLN A 488 8.51 27.14 -3.63
N PHE A 489 7.32 26.53 -3.73
CA PHE A 489 6.29 26.60 -2.70
C PHE A 489 6.82 26.16 -1.34
N ALA A 490 7.42 24.97 -1.26
CA ALA A 490 7.93 24.41 -0.01
C ALA A 490 9.07 25.27 0.58
N VAL A 491 10.00 25.74 -0.27
CA VAL A 491 11.11 26.59 0.14
C VAL A 491 10.63 27.96 0.62
N GLN A 492 9.69 28.61 -0.07
CA GLN A 492 9.20 29.93 0.34
C GLN A 492 8.42 29.86 1.65
N GLU A 493 7.60 28.82 1.85
CA GLU A 493 6.93 28.57 3.13
C GLU A 493 7.93 28.28 4.27
N ALA A 494 9.05 27.62 3.97
CA ALA A 494 10.14 27.41 4.93
C ALA A 494 10.85 28.74 5.27
N LYS A 495 11.21 29.56 4.26
CA LYS A 495 11.84 30.87 4.43
C LYS A 495 11.01 31.82 5.28
N GLY A 496 9.68 31.82 5.09
CA GLY A 496 8.76 32.64 5.87
C GLY A 496 8.68 32.24 7.35
N LYS A 497 9.05 31.01 7.71
CA LYS A 497 9.07 30.51 9.09
C LYS A 497 10.46 30.52 9.73
N HIS A 498 11.51 30.36 8.93
CA HIS A 498 12.90 30.23 9.36
C HIS A 498 13.81 31.20 8.61
N PRO A 499 13.69 32.52 8.83
CA PRO A 499 14.53 33.52 8.17
C PRO A 499 16.02 33.38 8.50
N GLU A 500 16.37 32.74 9.62
CA GLU A 500 17.73 32.41 10.01
C GLU A 500 18.42 31.39 9.11
N LEU A 501 17.66 30.56 8.37
CA LEU A 501 18.16 29.51 7.46
C LEU A 501 18.16 29.96 5.99
N ILE A 502 18.10 31.27 5.72
CA ILE A 502 17.89 31.78 4.36
C ILE A 502 18.96 31.31 3.36
N ASN A 503 20.23 31.19 3.79
CA ASN A 503 21.33 30.78 2.93
C ASN A 503 21.26 29.27 2.60
N GLU A 504 20.95 28.46 3.60
CA GLU A 504 20.72 27.02 3.46
C GLU A 504 19.53 26.74 2.54
N LEU A 505 18.40 27.44 2.75
CA LEU A 505 17.20 27.30 1.94
C LEU A 505 17.41 27.76 0.49
N ASN A 506 18.15 28.84 0.26
CA ASN A 506 18.54 29.26 -1.09
C ASN A 506 19.43 28.23 -1.79
N LEU A 507 20.38 27.61 -1.06
CA LEU A 507 21.23 26.57 -1.63
C LEU A 507 20.42 25.31 -1.97
N ILE A 508 19.53 24.89 -1.09
CA ILE A 508 18.65 23.73 -1.31
C ILE A 508 17.76 23.97 -2.54
N GLU A 509 17.14 25.15 -2.67
CA GLU A 509 16.33 25.52 -3.84
C GLU A 509 17.14 25.42 -5.13
N LYS A 510 18.34 26.02 -5.15
CA LYS A 510 19.25 25.96 -6.30
C LYS A 510 19.61 24.52 -6.69
N PHE A 511 19.87 23.66 -5.70
CA PHE A 511 20.24 22.27 -5.93
C PHE A 511 19.04 21.46 -6.44
N LEU A 512 17.88 21.57 -5.79
CA LEU A 512 16.66 20.87 -6.19
C LEU A 512 16.21 21.29 -7.60
N LEU A 513 16.37 22.55 -7.98
CA LEU A 513 16.05 23.05 -9.33
C LEU A 513 17.17 22.82 -10.36
N LEU A 514 18.25 22.13 -10.00
CA LEU A 514 19.42 21.87 -10.86
C LEU A 514 19.95 23.15 -11.53
N GLU A 515 19.93 24.28 -10.81
CA GLU A 515 20.39 25.58 -11.30
C GLU A 515 21.93 25.65 -11.27
N TYR A 516 22.55 24.87 -12.15
CA TYR A 516 23.99 24.73 -12.26
C TYR A 516 24.67 26.06 -12.59
N ASP A 517 25.79 26.31 -11.92
CA ASP A 517 26.68 27.38 -12.36
C ASP A 517 27.41 26.97 -13.66
N PRO A 518 27.67 27.90 -14.59
CA PRO A 518 28.30 27.59 -15.89
C PRO A 518 29.66 26.90 -15.81
N TYR A 519 30.37 27.03 -14.68
CA TYR A 519 31.70 26.48 -14.46
C TYR A 519 31.72 25.13 -13.70
N LEU A 520 30.56 24.56 -13.35
CA LEU A 520 30.52 23.23 -12.71
C LEU A 520 30.97 22.14 -13.69
N SER A 521 31.89 21.29 -13.26
CA SER A 521 32.26 20.09 -14.00
C SER A 521 31.07 19.11 -14.09
N GLU A 522 31.06 18.28 -15.11
CA GLU A 522 30.03 17.24 -15.28
C GLU A 522 29.98 16.27 -14.09
N GLU A 523 31.13 15.98 -13.48
CA GLU A 523 31.20 15.19 -12.24
C GLU A 523 30.43 15.86 -11.09
N ASN A 524 30.64 17.16 -10.86
CA ASN A 524 29.92 17.88 -9.82
C ASN A 524 28.41 17.99 -10.12
N LYS A 525 28.02 18.14 -11.39
CA LYS A 525 26.60 18.12 -11.79
C LYS A 525 25.94 16.78 -11.47
N LYS A 526 26.62 15.66 -11.75
CA LYS A 526 26.13 14.32 -11.38
C LYS A 526 25.94 14.16 -9.88
N ILE A 527 26.85 14.72 -9.07
CA ILE A 527 26.73 14.69 -7.61
C ILE A 527 25.54 15.55 -7.13
N TRP A 528 25.32 16.73 -7.73
CA TRP A 528 24.15 17.57 -7.42
C TRP A 528 22.85 16.84 -7.77
N LEU A 529 22.77 16.26 -8.97
CA LEU A 529 21.64 15.42 -9.37
C LEU A 529 21.43 14.27 -8.39
N HIS A 530 22.50 13.58 -7.97
CA HIS A 530 22.38 12.48 -7.03
C HIS A 530 21.72 12.90 -5.71
N PHE A 531 22.06 14.08 -5.19
CA PHE A 531 21.36 14.65 -4.03
C PHE A 531 19.87 14.88 -4.32
N VAL A 532 19.50 15.44 -5.47
CA VAL A 532 18.08 15.63 -5.84
C VAL A 532 17.35 14.28 -5.92
N MET A 533 17.95 13.28 -6.56
CA MET A 533 17.36 11.96 -6.70
C MET A 533 17.14 11.28 -5.34
N LYS A 534 18.11 11.38 -4.42
CA LYS A 534 17.97 10.89 -3.03
C LYS A 534 16.91 11.67 -2.24
N PHE A 535 16.85 12.99 -2.38
CA PHE A 535 15.81 13.82 -1.76
C PHE A 535 14.40 13.36 -2.20
N GLN A 536 14.23 13.08 -3.49
CA GLN A 536 12.95 12.63 -4.05
C GLN A 536 12.56 11.24 -3.51
N GLN A 537 13.50 10.32 -3.35
CA GLN A 537 13.26 9.01 -2.72
C GLN A 537 12.88 9.11 -1.23
N PHE A 538 13.24 10.20 -0.55
CA PHE A 538 12.92 10.44 0.86
C PHE A 538 11.54 11.10 1.07
N SER A 539 11.17 12.03 0.19
CA SER A 539 9.92 12.81 0.33
C SER A 539 8.65 11.96 0.34
N GLY A 540 8.60 10.88 -0.45
CA GLY A 540 7.48 9.95 -0.54
C GLY A 540 7.21 9.20 0.77
N PRO A 541 8.20 8.44 1.30
CA PRO A 541 8.12 7.80 2.61
C PRO A 541 7.68 8.72 3.75
N LEU A 542 8.22 9.94 3.81
CA LEU A 542 7.84 10.92 4.82
C LEU A 542 6.36 11.30 4.71
N THR A 543 5.87 11.48 3.47
CA THR A 543 4.46 11.79 3.22
C THR A 543 3.56 10.62 3.60
N ALA A 544 3.84 9.41 3.13
CA ALA A 544 3.05 8.22 3.47
C ALA A 544 2.98 8.01 5.00
N LYS A 545 4.12 8.04 5.70
CA LYS A 545 4.15 7.80 7.15
C LYS A 545 3.62 8.96 7.98
N GLY A 546 3.88 10.21 7.56
CA GLY A 546 3.44 11.41 8.27
C GLY A 546 1.95 11.71 8.06
N VAL A 547 1.41 11.37 6.89
CA VAL A 547 0.02 11.66 6.51
C VAL A 547 -0.86 10.44 6.67
N GLU A 548 -0.66 9.41 5.85
CA GLU A 548 -1.56 8.25 5.79
C GLU A 548 -1.54 7.42 7.07
N ASP A 549 -0.35 7.20 7.64
CA ASP A 549 -0.15 6.35 8.81
C ASP A 549 -0.04 7.15 10.11
N THR A 550 -0.33 8.46 10.10
CA THR A 550 -0.33 9.27 11.33
C THR A 550 -1.42 10.34 11.32
N LEU A 551 -1.39 11.31 10.39
CA LEU A 551 -2.37 12.40 10.36
C LEU A 551 -3.82 11.90 10.22
N PHE A 552 -4.05 10.88 9.39
CA PHE A 552 -5.38 10.28 9.17
C PHE A 552 -5.98 9.58 10.39
N TYR A 553 -5.18 9.32 11.43
CA TYR A 553 -5.66 8.77 12.70
C TYR A 553 -5.82 9.85 13.78
N VAL A 554 -5.45 11.10 13.47
CA VAL A 554 -5.49 12.23 14.40
C VAL A 554 -6.54 13.25 13.98
N TYR A 555 -6.56 13.66 12.72
CA TYR A 555 -7.53 14.63 12.21
C TYR A 555 -8.85 13.92 11.86
N ASN A 556 -9.68 13.71 12.86
CA ASN A 556 -10.84 12.83 12.80
C ASN A 556 -12.15 13.55 12.48
N ARG A 557 -12.09 14.75 11.86
CA ARG A 557 -13.25 15.57 11.47
C ARG A 557 -14.30 14.73 10.76
N PHE A 558 -13.86 14.00 9.73
CA PHE A 558 -14.71 13.07 9.00
C PHE A 558 -13.88 11.95 8.35
N VAL A 559 -13.88 10.77 8.97
CA VAL A 559 -12.92 9.68 8.65
C VAL A 559 -13.17 9.00 7.29
N SER A 560 -14.29 9.31 6.62
CA SER A 560 -14.53 8.87 5.25
C SER A 560 -13.52 9.47 4.27
N LEU A 561 -12.97 10.64 4.58
CA LEU A 561 -11.97 11.35 3.75
C LEU A 561 -10.52 10.98 4.13
N ASN A 562 -10.34 10.25 5.23
CA ASN A 562 -9.04 9.83 5.75
C ASN A 562 -8.66 8.50 5.09
N GLU A 563 -8.35 8.57 3.79
CA GLU A 563 -8.12 7.44 2.91
C GLU A 563 -6.84 7.64 2.10
N VAL A 564 -6.20 6.57 1.62
CA VAL A 564 -4.99 6.64 0.80
C VAL A 564 -5.23 7.55 -0.43
N GLY A 565 -4.40 8.59 -0.59
CA GLY A 565 -4.56 9.67 -1.58
C GLY A 565 -5.59 10.76 -1.22
N GLY A 566 -6.24 10.65 -0.06
CA GLY A 566 -7.25 11.59 0.40
C GLY A 566 -6.66 12.89 0.97
N ALA A 567 -7.46 13.95 0.86
CA ALA A 567 -7.16 15.26 1.42
C ALA A 567 -8.25 15.64 2.44
N PRO A 568 -8.15 15.25 3.72
CA PRO A 568 -9.21 15.48 4.72
C PRO A 568 -9.61 16.95 4.94
N ASN A 569 -8.77 17.89 4.50
CA ASN A 569 -9.08 19.32 4.45
C ASN A 569 -10.10 19.67 3.35
N ASN A 570 -10.18 18.90 2.28
CA ASN A 570 -11.14 19.06 1.19
C ASN A 570 -12.39 18.22 1.50
N PHE A 571 -13.42 18.82 2.10
CA PHE A 571 -14.58 18.08 2.62
C PHE A 571 -15.46 17.45 1.53
N TRP A 572 -15.51 18.05 0.34
CA TRP A 572 -16.39 17.65 -0.74
C TRP A 572 -15.85 18.12 -2.09
N ILE A 573 -16.43 17.61 -3.18
CA ILE A 573 -16.26 18.19 -4.53
C ILE A 573 -17.61 18.41 -5.20
N SER A 574 -17.68 19.38 -6.11
CA SER A 574 -18.88 19.60 -6.92
C SER A 574 -19.00 18.54 -8.04
N PRO A 575 -20.22 18.30 -8.56
CA PRO A 575 -20.42 17.53 -9.79
C PRO A 575 -19.54 18.02 -10.95
N ASP A 576 -19.38 19.35 -11.10
CA ASP A 576 -18.55 19.94 -12.15
C ASP A 576 -17.07 19.55 -12.02
N THR A 577 -16.52 19.53 -10.80
CA THR A 577 -15.14 19.07 -10.55
C THR A 577 -14.96 17.61 -10.97
N LEU A 578 -15.92 16.74 -10.63
CA LEU A 578 -15.89 15.33 -11.07
C LEU A 578 -16.01 15.21 -12.60
N HIS A 579 -16.88 16.01 -13.21
CA HIS A 579 -17.05 16.04 -14.66
C HIS A 579 -15.78 16.48 -15.39
N GLN A 580 -15.09 17.50 -14.89
CA GLN A 580 -13.80 17.96 -15.44
C GLN A 580 -12.71 16.88 -15.29
N PHE A 581 -12.64 16.24 -14.12
CA PHE A 581 -11.75 15.10 -13.88
C PHE A 581 -11.99 13.97 -14.90
N ASN A 582 -13.25 13.57 -15.09
CA ASN A 582 -13.58 12.51 -16.06
C ASN A 582 -13.35 12.93 -17.52
N LYS A 583 -13.60 14.19 -17.90
CA LYS A 583 -13.23 14.71 -19.23
C LYS A 583 -11.74 14.60 -19.49
N LYS A 584 -10.92 14.99 -18.51
CA LYS A 584 -9.46 14.90 -18.61
C LYS A 584 -8.99 13.45 -18.71
N ARG A 585 -9.54 12.55 -17.90
CA ARG A 585 -9.26 11.09 -18.00
C ARG A 585 -9.61 10.54 -19.38
N ALA A 586 -10.80 10.84 -19.90
CA ALA A 586 -11.23 10.37 -21.23
C ALA A 586 -10.25 10.80 -22.34
N LYS A 587 -9.63 11.97 -22.21
CA LYS A 587 -8.70 12.51 -23.19
C LYS A 587 -7.27 11.98 -23.04
N SER A 588 -6.75 11.93 -21.81
CA SER A 588 -5.32 11.73 -21.56
C SER A 588 -4.97 10.35 -20.99
N LEU A 589 -5.87 9.74 -20.23
CA LEU A 589 -5.64 8.46 -19.54
C LEU A 589 -6.89 7.58 -19.62
N PRO A 590 -7.39 7.23 -20.83
CA PRO A 590 -8.67 6.52 -20.99
C PRO A 590 -8.65 5.09 -20.42
N HIS A 591 -7.47 4.57 -20.08
CA HIS A 591 -7.24 3.19 -19.64
C HIS A 591 -6.65 3.08 -18.23
N THR A 592 -6.62 4.18 -17.45
CA THR A 592 -6.24 4.13 -16.03
C THR A 592 -7.31 3.43 -15.18
N MET A 593 -6.95 2.92 -14.00
CA MET A 593 -7.89 2.19 -13.15
C MET A 593 -8.86 3.11 -12.41
N ASN A 594 -10.10 2.65 -12.25
CA ASN A 594 -11.15 3.22 -11.43
C ASN A 594 -11.32 2.30 -10.22
N THR A 595 -10.50 2.50 -9.19
CA THR A 595 -10.60 1.70 -7.96
C THR A 595 -11.49 2.38 -6.92
N THR A 596 -12.12 1.57 -6.07
CA THR A 596 -12.89 2.05 -4.92
C THR A 596 -12.54 1.32 -3.64
N SER A 597 -11.82 0.20 -3.68
CA SER A 597 -11.27 -0.48 -2.51
C SER A 597 -9.99 -1.19 -2.93
N THR A 598 -9.00 -1.27 -2.05
CA THR A 598 -7.76 -2.02 -2.30
C THR A 598 -7.34 -2.76 -1.04
N HIS A 599 -6.21 -3.49 -1.13
CA HIS A 599 -5.59 -4.12 0.03
C HIS A 599 -4.92 -3.11 0.98
N ASP A 600 -4.82 -1.83 0.61
CA ASP A 600 -4.18 -0.78 1.43
C ASP A 600 -5.13 0.36 1.82
N THR A 601 -6.34 0.42 1.23
CA THR A 601 -7.34 1.38 1.68
C THR A 601 -7.63 1.20 3.17
N LYS A 602 -7.66 2.32 3.91
CA LYS A 602 -7.91 2.38 5.35
C LYS A 602 -9.32 1.91 5.69
N ARG A 603 -10.27 2.03 4.76
CA ARG A 603 -11.67 1.56 4.85
C ARG A 603 -12.11 0.95 3.53
N SER A 604 -13.07 0.04 3.54
CA SER A 604 -13.70 -0.46 2.30
C SER A 604 -14.68 0.57 1.70
N GLU A 605 -15.06 0.33 0.44
CA GLU A 605 -15.99 1.20 -0.29
C GLU A 605 -17.36 1.36 0.35
N ASP A 606 -17.98 0.29 0.84
CA ASP A 606 -19.34 0.37 1.38
C ASP A 606 -19.35 0.94 2.80
N LEU A 607 -18.24 0.80 3.53
CA LEU A 607 -18.00 1.49 4.80
C LEU A 607 -18.00 3.01 4.57
N ARG A 608 -17.23 3.51 3.61
CA ARG A 608 -17.19 4.94 3.28
C ARG A 608 -18.53 5.43 2.71
N ALA A 609 -19.19 4.65 1.85
CA ALA A 609 -20.51 4.99 1.32
C ALA A 609 -21.57 5.21 2.42
N ARG A 610 -21.52 4.41 3.51
CA ARG A 610 -22.34 4.62 4.71
C ARG A 610 -21.94 5.88 5.47
N LEU A 611 -20.64 6.10 5.70
CA LEU A 611 -20.18 7.30 6.39
C LEU A 611 -20.65 8.58 5.69
N ASN A 612 -20.58 8.62 4.35
CA ASN A 612 -20.95 9.77 3.54
C ASN A 612 -22.40 10.23 3.77
N VAL A 613 -23.32 9.34 4.16
CA VAL A 613 -24.70 9.70 4.54
C VAL A 613 -24.73 10.66 5.73
N ILE A 614 -23.82 10.50 6.69
CA ILE A 614 -23.76 11.35 7.89
C ILE A 614 -23.54 12.82 7.47
N SER A 615 -22.79 13.06 6.38
CA SER A 615 -22.52 14.40 5.85
C SER A 615 -23.80 15.17 5.50
N GLU A 616 -24.90 14.47 5.21
CA GLU A 616 -26.19 15.06 4.84
C GLU A 616 -26.96 15.60 6.05
N ILE A 617 -26.77 15.00 7.22
CA ILE A 617 -27.56 15.21 8.44
C ILE A 617 -26.70 15.60 9.66
N PRO A 618 -25.92 16.70 9.59
CA PRO A 618 -24.97 17.08 10.64
C PRO A 618 -25.61 17.32 12.01
N ASP A 619 -26.82 17.87 12.07
CA ASP A 619 -27.47 18.17 13.35
C ASP A 619 -27.96 16.90 14.06
N GLU A 620 -28.47 15.92 13.30
CA GLU A 620 -28.77 14.60 13.85
C GLU A 620 -27.49 13.89 14.32
N TRP A 621 -26.42 13.98 13.53
CA TRP A 621 -25.11 13.44 13.90
C TRP A 621 -24.59 14.03 15.21
N GLU A 622 -24.63 15.35 15.37
CA GLU A 622 -24.22 16.02 16.61
C GLU A 622 -25.05 15.54 17.81
N ALA A 623 -26.38 15.49 17.65
CA ALA A 623 -27.28 15.04 18.71
C ALA A 623 -26.96 13.61 19.16
N GLN A 624 -26.67 12.72 18.21
CA GLN A 624 -26.28 11.34 18.49
C GLN A 624 -24.92 11.27 19.21
N VAL A 625 -23.90 11.96 18.71
CA VAL A 625 -22.57 11.98 19.34
C VAL A 625 -22.65 12.50 20.78
N ARG A 626 -23.34 13.62 21.01
CA ARG A 626 -23.55 14.16 22.36
C ARG A 626 -24.26 13.15 23.28
N THR A 627 -25.28 12.47 22.75
CA THR A 627 -26.02 11.45 23.49
C THR A 627 -25.13 10.25 23.85
N TRP A 628 -24.37 9.75 22.89
CA TRP A 628 -23.49 8.59 23.11
C TRP A 628 -22.35 8.90 24.06
N MET A 629 -21.67 10.04 23.90
CA MET A 629 -20.63 10.49 24.84
C MET A 629 -21.17 10.66 26.26
N ALA A 630 -22.42 11.12 26.41
CA ALA A 630 -23.07 11.22 27.71
C ALA A 630 -23.38 9.84 28.31
N LEU A 631 -23.94 8.91 27.52
CA LEU A 631 -24.26 7.54 27.96
C LEU A 631 -23.00 6.74 28.31
N ASN A 632 -21.90 6.99 27.60
CA ASN A 632 -20.66 6.24 27.75
C ASN A 632 -19.66 6.87 28.73
N ARG A 633 -19.99 8.04 29.32
CA ARG A 633 -19.12 8.75 30.27
C ARG A 633 -18.63 7.84 31.41
N ASP A 634 -19.54 7.12 32.04
CA ASP A 634 -19.23 6.23 33.17
C ASP A 634 -18.57 4.90 32.75
N GLN A 635 -18.48 4.63 31.44
CA GLN A 635 -17.81 3.45 30.91
C GLN A 635 -16.29 3.68 30.73
N LYS A 636 -15.87 4.94 30.66
CA LYS A 636 -14.48 5.36 30.49
C LYS A 636 -13.66 5.09 31.75
N THR A 637 -12.36 4.90 31.55
CA THR A 637 -11.40 4.76 32.66
C THR A 637 -10.67 6.08 32.85
N GLU A 638 -10.49 6.51 34.10
CA GLU A 638 -9.66 7.67 34.44
C GLU A 638 -8.43 7.22 35.23
N THR A 639 -7.24 7.41 34.66
CA THR A 639 -5.97 7.03 35.28
C THR A 639 -4.95 8.14 35.06
N ASN A 640 -4.24 8.55 36.12
CA ASN A 640 -3.22 9.60 36.07
C ASN A 640 -3.69 10.92 35.43
N GLY A 641 -4.96 11.30 35.66
CA GLY A 641 -5.57 12.51 35.09
C GLY A 641 -5.87 12.42 33.58
N ARG A 642 -5.83 11.23 32.98
CA ARG A 642 -6.21 10.97 31.59
C ARG A 642 -7.53 10.19 31.55
N ILE A 643 -8.44 10.63 30.69
CA ILE A 643 -9.68 9.92 30.37
C ILE A 643 -9.43 9.01 29.17
N ILE A 644 -9.84 7.74 29.27
CA ILE A 644 -9.58 6.71 28.25
C ILE A 644 -10.92 6.10 27.79
N PRO A 645 -11.24 6.15 26.47
CA PRO A 645 -10.56 6.94 25.44
C PRO A 645 -10.80 8.44 25.62
N ASP A 646 -9.89 9.26 25.08
CA ASP A 646 -10.12 10.69 24.95
C ASP A 646 -11.27 11.01 23.97
N GLY A 647 -11.65 12.28 23.85
CA GLY A 647 -12.77 12.67 22.98
C GLY A 647 -12.49 12.44 21.48
N ASN A 648 -11.24 12.53 21.04
CA ASN A 648 -10.87 12.36 19.64
C ASN A 648 -10.88 10.89 19.22
N ASP A 649 -10.37 9.99 20.08
CA ASP A 649 -10.39 8.55 19.86
C ASP A 649 -11.82 8.00 19.97
N GLU A 650 -12.63 8.51 20.90
CA GLU A 650 -14.05 8.15 21.01
C GLU A 650 -14.84 8.58 19.75
N TYR A 651 -14.65 9.82 19.28
CA TYR A 651 -15.30 10.33 18.06
C TYR A 651 -14.86 9.55 16.81
N PHE A 652 -13.58 9.17 16.74
CA PHE A 652 -13.06 8.28 15.70
C PHE A 652 -13.73 6.91 15.74
N LEU A 653 -13.87 6.31 16.93
CA LEU A 653 -14.52 5.01 17.10
C LEU A 653 -15.97 5.04 16.61
N TYR A 654 -16.76 6.04 17.00
CA TYR A 654 -18.17 6.11 16.61
C TYR A 654 -18.38 6.14 15.10
N GLN A 655 -17.57 6.91 14.37
CA GLN A 655 -17.65 6.92 12.91
C GLN A 655 -17.32 5.53 12.35
N ASN A 656 -16.19 4.92 12.75
CA ASN A 656 -15.81 3.61 12.24
C ASN A 656 -16.83 2.54 12.59
N LEU A 657 -17.42 2.55 13.79
CA LEU A 657 -18.53 1.65 14.16
C LEU A 657 -19.72 1.81 13.21
N ILE A 658 -20.13 3.03 12.87
CA ILE A 658 -21.29 3.24 11.96
C ILE A 658 -21.01 2.65 10.58
N GLY A 659 -19.80 2.88 10.07
CA GLY A 659 -19.39 2.35 8.78
C GLY A 659 -19.33 0.83 8.78
N SER A 660 -18.66 0.22 9.76
CA SER A 660 -18.27 -1.19 9.73
C SER A 660 -19.30 -2.16 10.34
N TYR A 661 -20.32 -1.67 11.05
CA TYR A 661 -21.28 -2.53 11.75
C TYR A 661 -22.05 -3.44 10.77
N PRO A 662 -22.11 -4.76 11.02
CA PRO A 662 -22.59 -5.74 10.05
C PRO A 662 -24.08 -5.60 9.73
N PHE A 663 -24.52 -6.16 8.60
CA PHE A 663 -25.95 -6.28 8.29
C PHE A 663 -26.60 -7.47 8.99
N ASP A 664 -25.85 -8.57 9.14
CA ASP A 664 -26.26 -9.78 9.82
C ASP A 664 -25.76 -9.78 11.26
N GLU A 665 -26.64 -10.07 12.21
CA GLU A 665 -26.27 -10.14 13.64
C GLU A 665 -25.45 -11.40 13.96
N ILE A 666 -25.43 -12.41 13.08
CA ILE A 666 -24.55 -13.59 13.21
C ILE A 666 -23.07 -13.18 13.20
N GLU A 667 -22.72 -12.10 12.48
CA GLU A 667 -21.36 -11.57 12.39
C GLU A 667 -20.96 -10.73 13.62
N TYR A 668 -21.89 -10.42 14.52
CA TYR A 668 -21.66 -9.49 15.63
C TYR A 668 -20.51 -9.87 16.56
N PRO A 669 -20.33 -11.15 16.97
CA PRO A 669 -19.20 -11.52 17.83
C PRO A 669 -17.84 -11.30 17.17
N GLU A 670 -17.68 -11.70 15.90
CA GLU A 670 -16.45 -11.48 15.14
C GLU A 670 -16.20 -9.98 14.91
N PHE A 671 -17.26 -9.22 14.65
CA PHE A 671 -17.21 -7.77 14.49
C PHE A 671 -16.59 -7.07 15.71
N VAL A 672 -16.97 -7.44 16.94
CA VAL A 672 -16.41 -6.83 18.16
C VAL A 672 -14.90 -7.04 18.23
N GLU A 673 -14.43 -8.26 17.95
CA GLU A 673 -12.99 -8.58 17.96
C GLU A 673 -12.22 -7.86 16.85
N ARG A 674 -12.82 -7.72 15.66
CA ARG A 674 -12.26 -6.92 14.55
C ARG A 674 -12.10 -5.45 14.95
N VAL A 675 -13.12 -4.85 15.57
CA VAL A 675 -13.08 -3.46 16.05
C VAL A 675 -12.00 -3.27 17.11
N LYS A 676 -11.84 -4.22 18.05
CA LYS A 676 -10.80 -4.15 19.09
C LYS A 676 -9.39 -4.16 18.51
N LYS A 677 -9.12 -5.07 17.57
CA LYS A 677 -7.82 -5.12 16.85
C LYS A 677 -7.56 -3.82 16.08
N PHE A 678 -8.58 -3.34 15.38
CA PHE A 678 -8.51 -2.07 14.65
C PHE A 678 -8.24 -0.87 15.57
N ALA A 679 -8.92 -0.79 16.72
CA ALA A 679 -8.77 0.31 17.66
C ALA A 679 -7.33 0.43 18.17
N ILE A 680 -6.70 -0.69 18.53
CA ILE A 680 -5.28 -0.71 18.94
C ILE A 680 -4.37 -0.27 17.81
N LYS A 681 -4.58 -0.77 16.59
CA LYS A 681 -3.82 -0.31 15.41
C LYS A 681 -3.97 1.20 15.22
N ALA A 682 -5.20 1.71 15.27
CA ALA A 682 -5.49 3.13 15.06
C ALA A 682 -4.78 4.05 16.07
N VAL A 683 -4.83 3.74 17.37
CA VAL A 683 -4.18 4.59 18.39
C VAL A 683 -2.66 4.49 18.35
N ARG A 684 -2.10 3.34 17.92
CA ARG A 684 -0.67 3.19 17.67
C ARG A 684 -0.21 3.94 16.42
N GLU A 685 -1.03 4.00 15.37
CA GLU A 685 -0.75 4.82 14.18
C GLU A 685 -0.85 6.32 14.49
N ALA A 686 -1.81 6.75 15.31
CA ALA A 686 -1.94 8.15 15.73
C ALA A 686 -0.69 8.70 16.45
N LYS A 687 0.07 7.81 17.11
CA LYS A 687 1.33 8.11 17.85
C LYS A 687 1.14 9.25 18.86
N PHE A 688 -0.05 9.31 19.48
CA PHE A 688 -0.43 10.38 20.41
C PHE A 688 -0.39 9.91 21.86
N HIS A 689 -1.09 8.82 22.20
CA HIS A 689 -1.07 8.21 23.54
C HIS A 689 -0.19 6.97 23.61
N THR A 690 -0.17 6.17 22.55
CA THR A 690 0.60 4.93 22.40
C THR A 690 1.25 4.90 21.02
N ALA A 691 2.25 4.04 20.82
CA ALA A 691 2.91 3.82 19.54
C ALA A 691 3.44 2.38 19.46
N TRP A 692 3.65 1.86 18.25
CA TRP A 692 4.25 0.53 18.03
C TRP A 692 5.58 0.34 18.76
N LEU A 693 6.40 1.40 18.81
CA LEU A 693 7.74 1.40 19.38
C LEU A 693 7.77 1.43 20.91
N ARG A 694 6.71 1.96 21.52
CA ARG A 694 6.57 2.11 22.97
C ARG A 694 5.07 2.06 23.32
N PRO A 695 4.49 0.86 23.39
CA PRO A 695 3.08 0.72 23.73
C PRO A 695 2.79 1.27 25.13
N ASP A 696 1.71 2.04 25.27
CA ASP A 696 1.12 2.40 26.56
C ASP A 696 0.00 1.41 26.88
N SER A 697 0.35 0.31 27.57
CA SER A 697 -0.59 -0.76 27.93
C SER A 697 -1.78 -0.26 28.74
N VAL A 698 -1.60 0.79 29.57
CA VAL A 698 -2.70 1.34 30.37
C VAL A 698 -3.75 1.99 29.46
N TYR A 699 -3.30 2.75 28.46
CA TYR A 699 -4.21 3.35 27.48
C TYR A 699 -4.88 2.28 26.61
N GLU A 700 -4.11 1.32 26.11
CA GLU A 700 -4.61 0.25 25.23
C GLU A 700 -5.65 -0.63 25.94
N GLU A 701 -5.36 -1.10 27.16
CA GLU A 701 -6.29 -1.91 27.95
C GLU A 701 -7.54 -1.12 28.36
N GLY A 702 -7.37 0.14 28.77
CA GLY A 702 -8.48 1.02 29.10
C GLY A 702 -9.42 1.26 27.91
N TYR A 703 -8.87 1.36 26.70
CA TYR A 703 -9.65 1.54 25.49
C TYR A 703 -10.37 0.25 25.07
N LEU A 704 -9.71 -0.90 25.17
CA LEU A 704 -10.35 -2.21 24.94
C LEU A 704 -11.49 -2.45 25.92
N ALA A 705 -11.29 -2.15 27.21
CA ALA A 705 -12.33 -2.28 28.23
C ALA A 705 -13.52 -1.35 27.96
N PHE A 706 -13.28 -0.15 27.42
CA PHE A 706 -14.34 0.74 26.96
C PHE A 706 -15.14 0.10 25.80
N ILE A 707 -14.46 -0.43 24.79
CA ILE A 707 -15.09 -1.09 23.64
C ILE A 707 -15.94 -2.29 24.09
N ASP A 708 -15.41 -3.15 24.96
CA ASP A 708 -16.13 -4.31 25.51
C ASP A 708 -17.42 -3.89 26.23
N LYS A 709 -17.39 -2.80 27.01
CA LYS A 709 -18.57 -2.27 27.71
C LYS A 709 -19.63 -1.73 26.74
N ILE A 710 -19.23 -0.88 25.78
CA ILE A 710 -20.18 -0.22 24.89
C ILE A 710 -20.75 -1.15 23.81
N LEU A 711 -20.03 -2.22 23.46
CA LEU A 711 -20.48 -3.26 22.52
C LEU A 711 -21.00 -4.53 23.22
N ASN A 712 -21.20 -4.52 24.53
CA ASN A 712 -21.86 -5.63 25.20
C ASN A 712 -23.33 -5.72 24.73
N PRO A 713 -23.80 -6.85 24.13
CA PRO A 713 -25.14 -7.00 23.57
C PRO A 713 -26.24 -7.18 24.64
N SER A 714 -26.16 -6.45 25.75
CA SER A 714 -27.14 -6.48 26.83
C SER A 714 -28.35 -5.58 26.55
N GLU A 715 -29.55 -6.02 26.95
CA GLU A 715 -30.77 -5.20 26.95
C GLU A 715 -30.67 -3.96 27.85
N ASN A 716 -29.70 -3.89 28.76
CA ASN A 716 -29.46 -2.70 29.58
C ASN A 716 -28.51 -1.69 28.92
N ASN A 717 -27.87 -2.05 27.80
CA ASN A 717 -26.95 -1.18 27.08
C ASN A 717 -27.73 -0.15 26.23
N LYS A 718 -28.06 0.99 26.84
CA LYS A 718 -28.78 2.08 26.19
C LYS A 718 -28.02 2.69 25.00
N PHE A 719 -26.69 2.77 25.08
CA PHE A 719 -25.87 3.26 23.97
C PHE A 719 -26.07 2.37 22.73
N LEU A 720 -25.91 1.04 22.88
CA LEU A 720 -26.02 0.13 21.76
C LEU A 720 -27.42 0.14 21.11
N GLN A 721 -28.48 0.35 21.91
CA GLN A 721 -29.84 0.48 21.40
C GLN A 721 -30.02 1.74 20.53
N GLU A 722 -29.61 2.91 21.03
CA GLU A 722 -29.70 4.17 20.28
C GLU A 722 -28.78 4.16 19.06
N PHE A 723 -27.56 3.65 19.22
CA PHE A 723 -26.61 3.45 18.14
C PHE A 723 -27.18 2.57 17.02
N ARG A 724 -27.79 1.42 17.35
CA ARG A 724 -28.40 0.51 16.36
C ARG A 724 -29.52 1.19 15.57
N LYS A 725 -30.36 2.00 16.20
CA LYS A 725 -31.43 2.76 15.51
C LYS A 725 -30.86 3.73 14.48
N PHE A 726 -29.87 4.53 14.89
CA PHE A 726 -29.23 5.49 13.99
C PHE A 726 -28.47 4.77 12.86
N LYS A 727 -27.69 3.73 13.19
CA LYS A 727 -26.98 2.90 12.21
C LYS A 727 -27.92 2.29 11.18
N GLN A 728 -29.12 1.86 11.55
CA GLN A 728 -30.09 1.30 10.60
C GLN A 728 -30.52 2.35 9.55
N LYS A 729 -30.74 3.60 9.97
CA LYS A 729 -31.01 4.73 9.05
C LYS A 729 -29.82 4.94 8.11
N ILE A 730 -28.61 5.08 8.66
CA ILE A 730 -27.39 5.30 7.86
C ILE A 730 -27.14 4.16 6.87
N ALA A 731 -27.26 2.91 7.31
CA ALA A 731 -27.02 1.74 6.48
C ALA A 731 -28.05 1.61 5.34
N PHE A 732 -29.28 2.09 5.54
CA PHE A 732 -30.30 2.13 4.49
C PHE A 732 -29.90 3.06 3.34
N TYR A 733 -29.52 4.31 3.64
CA TYR A 733 -29.09 5.25 2.59
C TYR A 733 -27.71 4.89 2.01
N GLY A 734 -26.83 4.29 2.81
CA GLY A 734 -25.51 3.85 2.36
C GLY A 734 -25.56 2.82 1.23
N ILE A 735 -26.65 2.02 1.15
CA ILE A 735 -26.89 1.12 0.01
C ILE A 735 -26.97 1.92 -1.29
N PHE A 736 -27.71 3.03 -1.32
CA PHE A 736 -27.87 3.83 -2.54
C PHE A 736 -26.59 4.58 -2.92
N ASN A 737 -25.84 5.09 -1.95
CA ASN A 737 -24.52 5.68 -2.20
C ASN A 737 -23.57 4.64 -2.83
N SER A 738 -23.56 3.41 -2.30
CA SER A 738 -22.73 2.34 -2.85
C SER A 738 -23.16 1.90 -4.25
N LEU A 739 -24.46 1.75 -4.52
CA LEU A 739 -24.96 1.44 -5.86
C LEU A 739 -24.60 2.54 -6.87
N SER A 740 -24.74 3.79 -6.47
CA SER A 740 -24.37 4.96 -7.28
C SER A 740 -22.88 4.99 -7.58
N GLN A 741 -22.04 4.83 -6.55
CA GLN A 741 -20.59 4.71 -6.70
C GLN A 741 -20.19 3.55 -7.62
N THR A 742 -20.83 2.40 -7.47
CA THR A 742 -20.58 1.21 -8.30
C THR A 742 -20.89 1.47 -9.77
N LEU A 743 -22.01 2.13 -10.07
CA LEU A 743 -22.34 2.46 -11.46
C LEU A 743 -21.39 3.51 -12.03
N ILE A 744 -21.06 4.57 -11.27
CA ILE A 744 -20.04 5.57 -11.67
C ILE A 744 -18.70 4.88 -11.98
N LYS A 745 -18.25 3.94 -11.13
CA LYS A 745 -17.03 3.15 -11.33
C LYS A 745 -17.03 2.43 -12.67
N ILE A 746 -18.15 1.77 -13.00
CA ILE A 746 -18.31 0.96 -14.20
C ILE A 746 -18.40 1.82 -15.47
N THR A 747 -19.01 3.00 -15.44
CA THR A 747 -19.37 3.75 -16.65
C THR A 747 -18.49 4.98 -16.92
N SER A 748 -17.71 5.43 -15.93
CA SER A 748 -16.74 6.51 -16.10
C SER A 748 -15.60 6.13 -17.06
N PRO A 749 -14.87 7.10 -17.63
CA PRO A 749 -13.61 6.86 -18.34
C PRO A 749 -12.57 6.18 -17.42
N GLY A 750 -11.73 5.32 -17.99
CA GLY A 750 -10.90 4.38 -17.22
C GLY A 750 -11.53 2.99 -17.12
N LEU A 751 -10.85 2.07 -16.43
CA LEU A 751 -11.26 0.66 -16.27
C LEU A 751 -11.73 0.38 -14.83
N PRO A 752 -12.92 -0.20 -14.60
CA PRO A 752 -13.39 -0.53 -13.27
C PRO A 752 -12.57 -1.65 -12.64
N ASP A 753 -12.04 -1.39 -11.45
CA ASP A 753 -11.34 -2.36 -10.63
C ASP A 753 -12.20 -2.83 -9.44
N PHE A 754 -12.14 -4.12 -9.16
CA PHE A 754 -12.88 -4.75 -8.06
C PHE A 754 -11.90 -5.47 -7.14
N TYR A 755 -11.90 -5.09 -5.87
CA TYR A 755 -11.18 -5.84 -4.85
C TYR A 755 -11.97 -7.08 -4.44
N GLN A 756 -11.27 -8.17 -4.14
CA GLN A 756 -11.91 -9.44 -3.80
C GLN A 756 -13.01 -9.28 -2.74
N GLY A 757 -14.20 -9.75 -3.07
CA GLY A 757 -15.37 -9.74 -2.20
C GLY A 757 -16.27 -8.50 -2.28
N THR A 758 -15.83 -7.41 -2.92
CA THR A 758 -16.57 -6.13 -3.00
C THR A 758 -17.79 -6.14 -3.93
N GLU A 759 -18.04 -7.24 -4.63
CA GLU A 759 -19.27 -7.47 -5.40
C GLU A 759 -20.50 -7.66 -4.51
N LEU A 760 -20.30 -8.01 -3.24
CA LEU A 760 -21.29 -7.92 -2.17
C LEU A 760 -20.91 -6.74 -1.25
N TRP A 761 -21.60 -6.61 -0.12
CA TRP A 761 -21.26 -5.60 0.86
C TRP A 761 -19.93 -5.91 1.55
N ASP A 762 -18.96 -5.00 1.44
CA ASP A 762 -17.70 -5.05 2.15
C ASP A 762 -17.61 -3.93 3.19
N PHE A 763 -17.49 -4.30 4.46
CA PHE A 763 -17.37 -3.40 5.62
C PHE A 763 -16.03 -3.56 6.33
N SER A 764 -14.98 -3.89 5.58
CA SER A 764 -13.63 -4.05 6.10
C SER A 764 -13.00 -2.72 6.53
N LEU A 765 -12.26 -2.81 7.63
CA LEU A 765 -11.35 -1.77 8.12
C LEU A 765 -9.96 -1.97 7.49
N VAL A 766 -8.99 -1.17 7.89
CA VAL A 766 -7.60 -1.24 7.38
C VAL A 766 -6.98 -2.62 7.61
N ASP A 767 -6.02 -2.99 6.76
CA ASP A 767 -5.14 -4.17 6.89
C ASP A 767 -4.79 -4.47 8.36
N PRO A 768 -4.93 -5.72 8.86
CA PRO A 768 -5.28 -6.95 8.12
C PRO A 768 -6.79 -7.22 7.97
N ASP A 769 -7.67 -6.31 8.38
CA ASP A 769 -9.12 -6.58 8.33
C ASP A 769 -9.67 -6.68 6.90
N ASN A 770 -9.11 -5.91 5.96
CA ASN A 770 -9.41 -5.99 4.53
C ASN A 770 -8.75 -7.19 3.82
N ARG A 771 -7.97 -8.03 4.52
CA ARG A 771 -7.33 -9.23 3.96
C ARG A 771 -8.01 -10.53 4.38
N ARG A 772 -9.20 -10.44 4.98
CA ARG A 772 -9.98 -11.62 5.40
C ARG A 772 -10.37 -12.49 4.19
N PRO A 773 -10.55 -13.81 4.40
CA PRO A 773 -10.99 -14.72 3.34
C PRO A 773 -12.34 -14.33 2.73
N VAL A 774 -12.51 -14.65 1.46
CA VAL A 774 -13.75 -14.38 0.70
C VAL A 774 -14.52 -15.68 0.49
N ASP A 775 -15.80 -15.70 0.86
CA ASP A 775 -16.70 -16.81 0.57
C ASP A 775 -17.16 -16.77 -0.90
N TYR A 776 -16.38 -17.42 -1.77
CA TYR A 776 -16.68 -17.51 -3.20
C TYR A 776 -17.82 -18.48 -3.52
N GLN A 777 -18.06 -19.51 -2.70
CA GLN A 777 -19.15 -20.45 -2.92
C GLN A 777 -20.50 -19.72 -2.88
N LYS A 778 -20.73 -18.91 -1.84
CA LYS A 778 -21.95 -18.08 -1.72
C LYS A 778 -22.13 -17.15 -2.91
N ARG A 779 -21.04 -16.57 -3.41
CA ARG A 779 -21.06 -15.65 -4.56
C ARG A 779 -21.39 -16.36 -5.88
N MET A 780 -20.86 -17.56 -6.08
CA MET A 780 -21.21 -18.42 -7.21
C MET A 780 -22.69 -18.77 -7.21
N GLU A 781 -23.23 -19.17 -6.06
CA GLU A 781 -24.65 -19.49 -5.90
C GLU A 781 -25.54 -18.28 -6.21
N TYR A 782 -25.20 -17.11 -5.65
CA TYR A 782 -25.93 -15.86 -5.91
C TYR A 782 -25.87 -15.43 -7.38
N LEU A 783 -24.69 -15.49 -8.01
CA LEU A 783 -24.55 -15.12 -9.42
C LEU A 783 -25.35 -16.06 -10.33
N LYS A 784 -25.33 -17.36 -10.03
CA LYS A 784 -26.11 -18.36 -10.77
C LYS A 784 -27.61 -18.10 -10.64
N GLU A 785 -28.09 -17.80 -9.42
CA GLU A 785 -29.48 -17.42 -9.18
C GLU A 785 -29.85 -16.18 -9.99
N ILE A 786 -29.06 -15.10 -9.86
CA ILE A 786 -29.28 -13.81 -10.53
C ILE A 786 -29.37 -14.02 -12.05
N LYS A 787 -28.38 -14.68 -12.67
CA LYS A 787 -28.37 -14.89 -14.13
C LYS A 787 -29.56 -15.72 -14.60
N SER A 788 -29.90 -16.80 -13.87
CA SER A 788 -31.05 -17.64 -14.23
C SER A 788 -32.38 -16.88 -14.13
N ARG A 789 -32.56 -16.07 -13.09
CA ARG A 789 -33.79 -15.32 -12.85
C ARG A 789 -33.91 -14.10 -13.77
N SER A 790 -32.83 -13.38 -14.04
CA SER A 790 -32.82 -12.26 -15.00
C SER A 790 -33.27 -12.68 -16.40
N GLN A 791 -32.94 -13.90 -16.84
CA GLN A 791 -33.39 -14.42 -18.13
C GLN A 791 -34.87 -14.79 -18.17
N LYS A 792 -35.46 -15.14 -17.02
CA LYS A 792 -36.88 -15.55 -16.93
C LYS A 792 -37.79 -14.36 -16.72
N ASP A 793 -37.50 -13.56 -15.70
CA ASP A 793 -38.27 -12.37 -15.32
C ASP A 793 -37.38 -11.47 -14.44
N ILE A 794 -36.75 -10.48 -15.09
CA ILE A 794 -35.87 -9.53 -14.42
C ILE A 794 -36.62 -8.61 -13.44
N LEU A 795 -37.88 -8.29 -13.71
CA LEU A 795 -38.65 -7.37 -12.87
C LEU A 795 -39.04 -8.05 -11.55
N SER A 796 -39.47 -9.31 -11.61
CA SER A 796 -39.71 -10.13 -10.41
C SER A 796 -38.44 -10.31 -9.59
N LEU A 797 -37.28 -10.53 -10.22
CA LEU A 797 -36.00 -10.59 -9.51
C LEU A 797 -35.70 -9.28 -8.77
N ILE A 798 -35.82 -8.14 -9.45
CA ILE A 798 -35.53 -6.84 -8.84
C ILE A 798 -36.43 -6.57 -7.63
N GLU A 799 -37.70 -6.96 -7.69
CA GLU A 799 -38.61 -6.81 -6.54
C GLU A 799 -38.11 -7.59 -5.32
N ASP A 800 -37.66 -8.84 -5.50
CA ASP A 800 -37.08 -9.64 -4.41
C ASP A 800 -35.77 -9.03 -3.87
N LEU A 801 -34.92 -8.51 -4.75
CA LEU A 801 -33.66 -7.87 -4.37
C LEU A 801 -33.91 -6.61 -3.51
N LYS A 802 -34.97 -5.85 -3.80
CA LYS A 802 -35.37 -4.69 -3.00
C LYS A 802 -35.96 -5.06 -1.64
N GLN A 803 -36.52 -6.26 -1.49
CA GLN A 803 -37.00 -6.79 -0.21
C GLN A 803 -35.86 -7.30 0.67
N THR A 804 -34.73 -7.71 0.07
CA THR A 804 -33.57 -8.30 0.77
C THR A 804 -32.25 -7.55 0.52
N PRO A 805 -32.21 -6.21 0.50
CA PRO A 805 -31.05 -5.48 -0.01
C PRO A 805 -29.80 -5.65 0.87
N LYS A 806 -29.97 -6.10 2.12
CA LYS A 806 -28.91 -6.31 3.10
C LYS A 806 -27.98 -7.50 2.79
N ASP A 807 -28.38 -8.42 1.92
CA ASP A 807 -27.56 -9.59 1.57
C ASP A 807 -26.52 -9.33 0.48
N GLY A 808 -26.58 -8.16 -0.18
CA GLY A 808 -25.63 -7.72 -1.21
C GLY A 808 -25.97 -8.17 -2.62
N ARG A 809 -26.96 -9.05 -2.83
CA ARG A 809 -27.35 -9.51 -4.18
C ARG A 809 -27.78 -8.38 -5.09
N ILE A 810 -28.34 -7.30 -4.54
CA ILE A 810 -28.70 -6.09 -5.30
C ILE A 810 -27.47 -5.40 -5.93
N LYS A 811 -26.32 -5.40 -5.24
CA LYS A 811 -25.05 -4.86 -5.75
C LYS A 811 -24.43 -5.80 -6.78
N LEU A 812 -24.43 -7.11 -6.49
CA LEU A 812 -23.95 -8.14 -7.43
C LEU A 812 -24.75 -8.12 -8.75
N PHE A 813 -26.08 -7.94 -8.67
CA PHE A 813 -26.95 -7.77 -9.83
C PHE A 813 -26.54 -6.54 -10.66
N LEU A 814 -26.36 -5.38 -10.01
CA LEU A 814 -25.90 -4.16 -10.68
C LEU A 814 -24.56 -4.35 -11.38
N ILE A 815 -23.59 -4.99 -10.73
CA ILE A 815 -22.26 -5.26 -11.32
C ILE A 815 -22.40 -6.20 -12.52
N THR A 816 -23.19 -7.26 -12.39
CA THR A 816 -23.42 -8.23 -13.48
C THR A 816 -24.04 -7.56 -14.71
N GLN A 817 -25.05 -6.70 -14.53
CA GLN A 817 -25.65 -5.96 -15.65
C GLN A 817 -24.73 -4.86 -16.17
N GLY A 818 -24.11 -4.07 -15.30
CA GLY A 818 -23.21 -3.00 -15.68
C GLY A 818 -22.00 -3.49 -16.50
N LEU A 819 -21.36 -4.59 -16.08
CA LEU A 819 -20.23 -5.17 -16.81
C LEU A 819 -20.65 -5.82 -18.13
N ALA A 820 -21.82 -6.45 -18.19
CA ALA A 820 -22.37 -6.97 -19.45
C ALA A 820 -22.58 -5.84 -20.48
N ILE A 821 -23.16 -4.71 -20.04
CA ILE A 821 -23.38 -3.54 -20.90
C ILE A 821 -22.06 -2.85 -21.26
N ARG A 822 -21.11 -2.77 -20.33
CA ARG A 822 -19.76 -2.27 -20.61
C ARG A 822 -19.06 -3.10 -21.69
N LYS A 823 -19.19 -4.43 -21.62
CA LYS A 823 -18.65 -5.35 -22.64
C LYS A 823 -19.38 -5.20 -23.98
N GLN A 824 -20.70 -5.02 -23.97
CA GLN A 824 -21.51 -4.83 -25.18
C GLN A 824 -21.13 -3.54 -25.92
N TYR A 825 -20.95 -2.43 -25.21
CA TYR A 825 -20.60 -1.13 -25.79
C TYR A 825 -19.14 -0.75 -25.52
N LEU A 826 -18.23 -1.70 -25.71
CA LEU A 826 -16.82 -1.56 -25.28
C LEU A 826 -16.13 -0.32 -25.84
N GLU A 827 -16.36 0.01 -27.12
CA GLU A 827 -15.76 1.17 -27.77
C GLU A 827 -16.21 2.50 -27.12
N VAL A 828 -17.47 2.59 -26.68
CA VAL A 828 -18.00 3.74 -25.95
C VAL A 828 -17.23 3.97 -24.66
N TYR A 829 -16.90 2.89 -23.94
CA TYR A 829 -16.23 3.01 -22.65
C TYR A 829 -14.71 3.17 -22.76
N GLN A 830 -14.07 2.53 -23.74
CA GLN A 830 -12.62 2.62 -23.96
C GLN A 830 -12.19 3.87 -24.75
N GLN A 831 -13.01 4.35 -25.68
CA GLN A 831 -12.63 5.42 -26.61
C GLN A 831 -13.65 6.57 -26.66
N GLY A 832 -14.86 6.35 -26.15
CA GLY A 832 -15.93 7.32 -26.25
C GLY A 832 -15.72 8.57 -25.39
N THR A 833 -16.24 9.68 -25.89
CA THR A 833 -16.18 10.99 -25.23
C THR A 833 -17.01 11.00 -23.95
N TYR A 834 -16.71 11.92 -23.04
CA TYR A 834 -17.45 12.12 -21.80
C TYR A 834 -18.21 13.45 -21.84
N ILE A 835 -19.53 13.39 -21.69
CA ILE A 835 -20.44 14.54 -21.80
C ILE A 835 -21.23 14.69 -20.50
N PRO A 836 -20.96 15.72 -19.68
CA PRO A 836 -21.79 16.06 -18.53
C PRO A 836 -23.20 16.41 -18.99
N LEU A 837 -24.21 15.97 -18.25
CA LEU A 837 -25.60 16.29 -18.55
C LEU A 837 -26.18 17.18 -17.46
N GLU A 838 -26.82 18.26 -17.88
CA GLU A 838 -27.51 19.19 -17.00
C GLU A 838 -28.77 18.53 -16.42
N VAL A 839 -28.92 18.59 -15.10
CA VAL A 839 -30.14 18.15 -14.41
C VAL A 839 -30.88 19.37 -13.89
N THR A 840 -32.18 19.41 -14.15
CA THR A 840 -33.09 20.53 -13.82
C THR A 840 -34.25 20.02 -12.95
N GLY A 841 -35.01 20.94 -12.36
CA GLY A 841 -36.14 20.65 -11.47
C GLY A 841 -35.77 20.67 -9.98
N ASP A 842 -36.76 20.44 -9.12
CA ASP A 842 -36.67 20.69 -7.67
C ASP A 842 -35.58 19.85 -6.97
N TYR A 843 -35.25 18.67 -7.50
CA TYR A 843 -34.24 17.77 -6.94
C TYR A 843 -33.02 17.58 -7.86
N GLY A 844 -32.68 18.59 -8.68
CA GLY A 844 -31.52 18.52 -9.58
C GLY A 844 -30.19 18.18 -8.89
N GLU A 845 -29.94 18.71 -7.69
CA GLU A 845 -28.71 18.44 -6.92
C GLU A 845 -28.59 16.98 -6.43
N HIS A 846 -29.71 16.26 -6.40
CA HIS A 846 -29.81 14.86 -5.96
C HIS A 846 -29.48 13.86 -7.06
N ILE A 847 -29.17 14.29 -8.28
CA ILE A 847 -28.81 13.42 -9.39
C ILE A 847 -27.47 13.85 -9.97
N LEU A 848 -26.59 12.88 -10.23
CA LEU A 848 -25.49 13.04 -11.17
C LEU A 848 -25.85 12.31 -12.46
N ALA A 849 -25.70 13.00 -13.60
CA ALA A 849 -25.91 12.42 -14.91
C ALA A 849 -24.77 12.74 -15.88
N PHE A 850 -24.36 11.76 -16.68
CA PHE A 850 -23.40 11.97 -17.76
C PHE A 850 -23.60 10.96 -18.88
N GLY A 851 -23.29 11.39 -20.11
CA GLY A 851 -23.28 10.57 -21.30
C GLY A 851 -21.88 10.11 -21.70
N ARG A 852 -21.79 8.94 -22.33
CA ARG A 852 -20.63 8.47 -23.09
C ARG A 852 -21.04 8.26 -24.54
N THR A 853 -20.23 8.72 -25.48
CA THR A 853 -20.55 8.59 -26.91
C THR A 853 -19.37 8.12 -27.74
N TYR A 854 -19.63 7.19 -28.66
CA TYR A 854 -18.69 6.79 -29.69
C TYR A 854 -19.47 6.39 -30.95
N GLY A 855 -19.19 7.06 -32.08
CA GLY A 855 -19.99 6.91 -33.29
C GLY A 855 -21.44 7.34 -33.05
N GLN A 856 -22.39 6.44 -33.35
CA GLN A 856 -23.83 6.65 -33.13
C GLN A 856 -24.32 6.09 -31.79
N THR A 857 -23.46 5.40 -31.03
CA THR A 857 -23.84 4.79 -29.77
C THR A 857 -23.69 5.78 -28.63
N ILE A 858 -24.75 5.92 -27.85
CA ILE A 858 -24.84 6.81 -26.69
C ILE A 858 -25.28 6.00 -25.49
N THR A 859 -24.53 6.12 -24.39
CA THR A 859 -24.99 5.62 -23.08
C THR A 859 -25.11 6.78 -22.10
N ILE A 860 -26.10 6.73 -21.20
CA ILE A 860 -26.32 7.75 -20.16
C ILE A 860 -26.35 7.06 -18.81
N THR A 861 -25.46 7.49 -17.91
CA THR A 861 -25.46 7.09 -16.50
C THR A 861 -26.30 8.07 -15.69
N VAL A 862 -27.17 7.55 -14.83
CA VAL A 862 -28.01 8.34 -13.91
C VAL A 862 -27.92 7.72 -12.52
N VAL A 863 -27.44 8.50 -11.56
CA VAL A 863 -27.26 8.03 -10.19
C VAL A 863 -27.75 9.06 -9.16
N PRO A 864 -28.46 8.64 -8.11
CA PRO A 864 -28.89 9.53 -7.04
C PRO A 864 -27.78 9.80 -6.02
N ARG A 865 -27.93 10.93 -5.33
CA ARG A 865 -27.14 11.33 -4.16
C ARG A 865 -28.01 12.15 -3.21
N PHE A 866 -27.56 12.25 -1.96
CA PHE A 866 -28.20 13.07 -0.93
C PHE A 866 -29.65 12.69 -0.60
N LEU A 867 -29.91 11.41 -0.38
CA LEU A 867 -31.28 10.89 -0.31
C LEU A 867 -31.98 11.09 1.04
N THR A 868 -31.26 11.50 2.09
CA THR A 868 -31.84 11.65 3.44
C THR A 868 -32.93 12.72 3.51
N SER A 869 -32.89 13.74 2.65
CA SER A 869 -33.92 14.79 2.59
C SER A 869 -35.02 14.51 1.57
N LEU A 870 -34.93 13.41 0.81
CA LEU A 870 -35.86 13.09 -0.28
C LEU A 870 -36.80 11.94 0.04
N VAL A 871 -36.30 10.89 0.70
CA VAL A 871 -37.10 9.70 1.04
C VAL A 871 -36.92 9.31 2.50
N GLU A 872 -37.97 8.77 3.09
CA GLU A 872 -37.93 8.24 4.45
C GLU A 872 -37.20 6.89 4.52
N PRO A 873 -36.67 6.49 5.68
CA PRO A 873 -36.07 5.16 5.84
C PRO A 873 -37.04 4.05 5.43
N LYS A 874 -36.55 3.05 4.68
CA LYS A 874 -37.31 1.95 4.06
C LYS A 874 -38.07 2.31 2.77
N GLN A 875 -38.11 3.57 2.36
CA GLN A 875 -38.70 3.99 1.09
C GLN A 875 -37.62 4.10 0.01
N PHE A 876 -37.77 3.34 -1.08
CA PHE A 876 -36.85 3.44 -2.22
C PHE A 876 -37.08 4.75 -3.01
N PRO A 877 -36.02 5.37 -3.57
CA PRO A 877 -36.11 6.62 -4.32
C PRO A 877 -36.59 6.36 -5.76
N LEU A 878 -37.82 5.87 -5.91
CA LEU A 878 -38.37 5.41 -7.19
C LEU A 878 -39.66 6.15 -7.58
N GLY A 879 -39.78 6.43 -8.87
CA GLY A 879 -41.01 6.90 -9.51
C GLY A 879 -41.24 8.41 -9.44
N LYS A 880 -42.25 8.85 -10.20
CA LYS A 880 -42.59 10.26 -10.44
C LYS A 880 -42.97 11.04 -9.18
N ASN A 881 -43.58 10.38 -8.19
CA ASN A 881 -43.99 11.07 -6.96
C ASN A 881 -42.80 11.52 -6.11
N ILE A 882 -41.67 10.79 -6.18
CA ILE A 882 -40.45 11.14 -5.44
C ILE A 882 -39.69 12.22 -6.19
N TRP A 883 -39.43 12.00 -7.48
CA TRP A 883 -38.55 12.85 -8.28
C TRP A 883 -39.23 14.10 -8.86
N GLN A 884 -40.56 14.19 -8.77
CA GLN A 884 -41.36 15.33 -9.21
C GLN A 884 -41.03 15.78 -10.65
N ASP A 885 -40.68 17.04 -10.85
CA ASP A 885 -40.35 17.63 -12.16
C ASP A 885 -38.87 17.43 -12.56
N THR A 886 -38.08 16.75 -11.73
CA THR A 886 -36.63 16.57 -11.95
C THR A 886 -36.36 15.83 -13.27
N ALA A 887 -35.55 16.43 -14.13
CA ALA A 887 -35.29 15.93 -15.48
C ALA A 887 -33.88 16.23 -15.97
N ILE A 888 -33.36 15.33 -16.80
CA ILE A 888 -32.08 15.49 -17.51
C ILE A 888 -32.36 16.21 -18.83
N LYS A 889 -31.63 17.27 -19.10
CA LYS A 889 -31.66 17.96 -20.38
C LYS A 889 -30.67 17.32 -21.35
N LEU A 890 -31.18 16.82 -22.46
CA LEU A 890 -30.38 16.17 -23.49
C LEU A 890 -29.85 17.18 -24.52
N PRO A 891 -28.69 16.90 -25.14
CA PRO A 891 -28.29 17.53 -26.40
C PRO A 891 -29.38 17.38 -27.48
N GLU A 892 -29.54 18.38 -28.35
CA GLU A 892 -30.61 18.41 -29.37
C GLU A 892 -30.56 17.22 -30.35
N ASP A 893 -29.39 16.64 -30.56
CA ASP A 893 -29.15 15.50 -31.44
C ASP A 893 -29.38 14.13 -30.76
N TRP A 894 -29.79 14.10 -29.49
CA TRP A 894 -29.96 12.88 -28.70
C TRP A 894 -31.43 12.47 -28.52
N THR A 895 -32.36 13.07 -29.27
CA THR A 895 -33.78 12.76 -29.19
C THR A 895 -34.08 11.39 -29.84
N THR A 896 -34.05 10.34 -29.02
CA THR A 896 -34.28 8.95 -29.42
C THR A 896 -34.93 8.16 -28.28
N ASP A 897 -35.58 7.04 -28.59
CA ASP A 897 -36.07 6.12 -27.56
C ASP A 897 -34.90 5.38 -26.90
N TRP A 898 -34.94 5.35 -25.57
CA TRP A 898 -33.89 4.79 -24.73
C TRP A 898 -34.28 3.43 -24.20
N LYS A 899 -33.29 2.56 -24.05
CA LYS A 899 -33.40 1.35 -23.27
C LYS A 899 -32.69 1.55 -21.94
N GLU A 900 -33.42 1.43 -20.82
CA GLU A 900 -32.82 1.27 -19.50
C GLU A 900 -32.26 -0.14 -19.40
N THR A 901 -30.94 -0.25 -19.45
CA THR A 901 -30.23 -1.50 -19.71
C THR A 901 -30.11 -2.40 -18.49
N ILE A 902 -30.31 -1.88 -17.28
CA ILE A 902 -30.27 -2.67 -16.03
C ILE A 902 -31.58 -3.44 -15.85
N THR A 903 -32.71 -2.87 -16.25
CA THR A 903 -34.07 -3.37 -16.04
C THR A 903 -34.76 -3.81 -17.33
N ASN A 904 -34.12 -3.58 -18.49
CA ASN A 904 -34.65 -3.81 -19.83
C ASN A 904 -35.96 -3.06 -20.13
N GLN A 905 -36.22 -1.95 -19.45
CA GLN A 905 -37.40 -1.11 -19.71
C GLN A 905 -37.13 -0.10 -20.84
N SER A 906 -38.18 0.25 -21.59
CA SER A 906 -38.11 1.36 -22.56
C SER A 906 -38.43 2.68 -21.87
N VAL A 907 -37.63 3.71 -22.15
CA VAL A 907 -37.84 5.08 -21.71
C VAL A 907 -38.02 5.93 -22.96
N LYS A 908 -39.14 6.65 -23.06
CA LYS A 908 -39.44 7.46 -24.24
C LYS A 908 -38.42 8.59 -24.42
N GLY A 909 -38.02 8.79 -25.67
CA GLY A 909 -37.17 9.90 -26.07
C GLY A 909 -37.92 11.22 -26.13
N ASP A 910 -37.56 12.14 -25.26
CA ASP A 910 -37.91 13.56 -25.38
C ASP A 910 -36.65 14.38 -25.04
N ASN A 911 -36.66 15.69 -25.33
CA ASN A 911 -35.52 16.57 -25.02
C ASN A 911 -35.24 16.69 -23.51
N LEU A 912 -36.24 16.33 -22.68
CA LEU A 912 -36.15 16.23 -21.23
C LEU A 912 -36.48 14.80 -20.79
N LEU A 913 -35.50 14.09 -20.24
CA LEU A 913 -35.74 12.78 -19.64
C LEU A 913 -36.07 12.93 -18.15
N LYS A 914 -37.32 12.65 -17.79
CA LYS A 914 -37.77 12.74 -16.39
C LYS A 914 -37.13 11.63 -15.55
N ILE A 915 -36.51 12.02 -14.44
CA ILE A 915 -35.87 11.08 -13.51
C ILE A 915 -36.89 10.10 -12.94
N GLY A 916 -38.10 10.57 -12.65
CA GLY A 916 -39.20 9.73 -12.17
C GLY A 916 -39.69 8.68 -13.17
N ASP A 917 -39.38 8.84 -14.47
CA ASP A 917 -39.66 7.84 -15.52
C ASP A 917 -38.48 6.86 -15.68
N ILE A 918 -37.24 7.37 -15.51
CA ILE A 918 -36.02 6.56 -15.57
C ILE A 918 -35.90 5.63 -14.35
N LEU A 919 -36.00 6.19 -13.14
CA LEU A 919 -35.83 5.48 -11.87
C LEU A 919 -37.17 4.90 -11.39
N THR A 920 -37.83 4.10 -12.24
CA THR A 920 -39.13 3.50 -11.91
C THR A 920 -38.98 2.19 -11.13
N VAL A 921 -37.97 1.38 -11.48
CA VAL A 921 -37.84 0.00 -10.99
C VAL A 921 -36.59 -0.20 -10.12
N PHE A 922 -35.48 0.42 -10.49
CA PHE A 922 -34.17 0.28 -9.84
C PHE A 922 -33.59 1.67 -9.48
N PRO A 923 -32.86 1.83 -8.35
CA PRO A 923 -32.48 3.15 -7.82
C PRO A 923 -31.36 3.85 -8.59
N VAL A 924 -30.72 3.19 -9.55
CA VAL A 924 -29.76 3.77 -10.51
C VAL A 924 -30.13 3.32 -11.91
N ALA A 925 -29.71 4.04 -12.94
CA ALA A 925 -30.03 3.68 -14.32
C ALA A 925 -28.84 3.86 -15.27
N LEU A 926 -28.79 2.96 -16.26
CA LEU A 926 -27.88 3.05 -17.40
C LEU A 926 -28.71 2.96 -18.68
N LEU A 927 -28.88 4.10 -19.35
CA LEU A 927 -29.60 4.16 -20.62
C LEU A 927 -28.62 3.88 -21.77
N ALA A 928 -29.10 3.21 -22.80
CA ALA A 928 -28.45 3.16 -24.11
C ALA A 928 -29.47 3.57 -25.17
N ASN A 929 -29.05 4.30 -26.19
CA ASN A 929 -29.93 4.57 -27.32
C ASN A 929 -30.25 3.26 -28.03
N SER A 930 -31.48 3.15 -28.53
CA SER A 930 -31.88 1.99 -29.32
C SER A 930 -31.12 2.02 -30.64
N SER A 931 -30.06 1.20 -30.77
CA SER A 931 -29.40 0.99 -32.05
C SER A 931 -30.43 0.48 -33.06
N THR A 932 -30.54 1.13 -34.21
CA THR A 932 -31.19 0.54 -35.39
C THR A 932 -30.27 -0.55 -35.95
N ASP A 933 -30.11 -1.65 -35.23
CA ASP A 933 -29.49 -2.85 -35.79
C ASP A 933 -30.56 -3.58 -36.61
N ASN A 934 -30.54 -3.30 -37.91
CA ASN A 934 -31.06 -4.17 -38.97
C ASN A 934 -29.91 -4.98 -39.55
#